data_AF-A0A166U2W5-F1
#
_entry.id   AF-A0A166U2W5-F1
#
_cell.length_a   1.000
_cell.length_b   1.000
_cell.length_c   1.000
_cell.angle_alpha   90.00
_cell.angle_beta   90.00
_cell.angle_gamma   90.00
#
_symmetry.space_group_name_H-M   'P 1'
#
loop_
_entity.id
_entity.type
_entity.pdbx_description
1 polymer ?
#
loop_
_entity_poly.entity_id
_entity_poly.type
_entity_poly.pdbx_seq_one_letter_code
_entity_poly.pdbx_strand_id
1 'polypeptide(L)'
;MYHQPNGGGWNVEYSDMLGPRYPDVDSLLSVADGTSIGDGKRPVVMGEYNHAMGNSLGLVHAMWSEHIQPPVRTASDETGNDNDGVLVGTPTIGIGEDGGAITLDDDDTIEVEASPSLDFEDGFTLALTLSGVDSRTERTLVSKDDEYALALDRGRKLTFSVHGGGRDSVTARLPRDASDGWHTLVATGDSDELALYLDGERLATTDHDGGRLPGGDGALVIGNGSDGNHHGGHHHRRGGHHHDGRHHHGGHHRGGHDEWGRDHDDHSHGGNYGHGHSHGHGHDHDHGHGGTITLDSVRVFDRPLSADEVSGDTADPVLGYTFAALLRDESLQGGFVWAWEDQAVTRTKTVDGEEVEYTFYDDNPFCLDGLVWADRSVQPDVPQLKHSHQPVKVAPTAELTDGEVYITNHFAFTDMRAMRGKWQLVEDDRVLDSGRLDLDLDPGETRRVRIPFEEPHHLDAGAAYRLNVSFSLREPTAYADAGHDVARDQLEIPFDVPDTPTVAEGDLPALDVSTADDAVTVSGDGFEYTLDTDAGTFSAMNYGGTDVVDRGPQFNAWRAPIMNEVQGWGSEQASSWYAAGLDHLTQLVDDVSVERVSDPHVRIDVDGFVQGAPPTTVRKTPDASATGSDGTLVGDPEIVSGRNGSAVQLDGDDYVDAGSPEALNFTSPGFTVSITFDGVETGGDHPLVAKGDHQYALKVNDDRFSFFIYDETWVAVNDTIPSDLSDGWHTLTGVCDTDELRLYLDGELFASRTHDASSVNGTDEPLQVAHNSEHGERATATTVDSVRVYDRALSADEVASQPDSASDDAVLWYGFDEFYDSQSSPRGHGFETTYSYHVFGSGDVVMDVAAAPNDQLKATVTDYLPKMGVQLQMPTSLDTFEWYGRGPVETYPDRRWGADIGRYSGTIEEQYVPYVPPTDNGNKAETRWAALANDDGAGLLGVATDGSMNVSTNRFSNLAEAGHQYELEEADSVAFNLDDAMTGVGGTPVEPYDEYQVRATSTQFSVLLRPFTADDGDLMTLANRSLPVDE
;
A
#
# COMPACT_ATOMS: atom_id res chain seq x y z
N MET A 1 3.84 24.69 24.34
CA MET A 1 5.30 24.34 24.22
C MET A 1 5.39 23.16 23.26
N TYR A 2 6.41 23.05 22.40
CA TYR A 2 6.59 21.86 21.55
C TYR A 2 7.71 20.98 22.12
N HIS A 3 7.43 19.70 22.36
CA HIS A 3 8.37 18.73 22.91
C HIS A 3 8.60 17.60 21.90
N GLN A 4 9.84 17.50 21.41
CA GLN A 4 10.26 16.47 20.46
C GLN A 4 11.50 15.76 21.03
N PRO A 5 11.31 14.60 21.68
CA PRO A 5 12.42 13.74 22.08
C PRO A 5 12.90 12.88 20.90
N ASN A 6 14.17 12.45 20.94
CA ASN A 6 14.74 11.59 19.89
C ASN A 6 14.26 10.12 19.94
N GLY A 7 13.50 9.73 20.97
CA GLY A 7 12.92 8.39 21.08
C GLY A 7 12.08 8.25 22.35
N GLY A 8 10.85 7.77 22.21
CA GLY A 8 9.86 7.63 23.29
C GLY A 8 9.55 8.94 24.05
N GLY A 9 8.65 8.88 25.03
CA GLY A 9 8.37 10.03 25.90
C GLY A 9 7.67 11.22 25.21
N TRP A 10 6.97 10.98 24.10
CA TRP A 10 6.24 12.01 23.34
C TRP A 10 5.13 12.68 24.17
N ASN A 11 4.58 11.94 25.14
CA ASN A 11 3.54 12.44 26.04
C ASN A 11 4.13 13.05 27.31
N VAL A 12 4.22 14.38 27.34
CA VAL A 12 4.61 15.14 28.54
C VAL A 12 3.52 16.10 28.98
N GLU A 13 3.26 16.16 30.29
CA GLU A 13 2.19 16.98 30.88
C GLU A 13 2.33 18.50 30.64
N TYR A 14 3.53 18.96 30.30
CA TYR A 14 3.82 20.39 30.08
C TYR A 14 3.78 20.80 28.59
N SER A 15 3.43 19.89 27.69
CA SER A 15 3.26 20.16 26.25
C SER A 15 1.79 20.09 25.87
N ASP A 16 1.31 21.13 25.20
CA ASP A 16 -0.06 21.24 24.68
C ASP A 16 -0.25 20.45 23.38
N MET A 17 0.83 19.86 22.84
CA MET A 17 0.87 19.10 21.58
C MET A 17 1.72 17.85 21.77
N LEU A 18 1.45 16.82 20.97
CA LEU A 18 2.25 15.61 20.84
C LEU A 18 3.22 15.78 19.67
N GLY A 19 4.48 15.39 19.89
CA GLY A 19 5.57 15.54 18.94
C GLY A 19 6.28 14.22 18.61
N PRO A 20 5.59 13.25 17.99
CA PRO A 20 6.23 12.01 17.58
C PRO A 20 7.29 12.29 16.50
N ARG A 21 8.28 11.40 16.43
CA ARG A 21 9.38 11.43 15.46
C ARG A 21 9.37 10.08 14.74
N TYR A 22 9.41 10.12 13.41
CA TYR A 22 9.36 8.95 12.54
C TYR A 22 8.21 7.96 12.81
N PRO A 23 6.97 8.42 13.09
CA PRO A 23 5.88 7.48 13.16
C PRO A 23 5.64 6.90 11.76
N ASP A 24 5.50 5.58 11.66
CA ASP A 24 4.67 4.99 10.60
C ASP A 24 3.20 5.44 10.78
N VAL A 25 2.34 5.14 9.80
CA VAL A 25 0.93 5.57 9.82
C VAL A 25 0.19 4.98 11.02
N ASP A 26 0.35 3.70 11.32
CA ASP A 26 -0.34 3.05 12.44
C ASP A 26 0.06 3.64 13.79
N SER A 27 1.35 3.88 13.98
CA SER A 27 1.91 4.58 15.13
C SER A 27 1.36 6.00 15.24
N LEU A 28 1.21 6.72 14.13
CA LEU A 28 0.61 8.04 14.12
C LEU A 28 -0.87 7.99 14.53
N LEU A 29 -1.66 7.11 13.92
CA LEU A 29 -3.09 6.97 14.18
C LEU A 29 -3.35 6.56 15.64
N SER A 30 -2.54 5.66 16.18
CA SER A 30 -2.64 5.22 17.58
C SER A 30 -2.23 6.30 18.62
N VAL A 31 -1.37 7.24 18.22
CA VAL A 31 -1.04 8.43 19.03
C VAL A 31 -2.19 9.43 18.97
N ALA A 32 -2.82 9.57 17.81
CA ALA A 32 -3.93 10.50 17.56
C ALA A 32 -5.22 10.09 18.31
N ASP A 33 -5.55 8.80 18.35
CA ASP A 33 -6.72 8.30 19.10
C ASP A 33 -6.42 8.06 20.60
N GLY A 34 -5.14 8.08 20.99
CA GLY A 34 -4.68 7.87 22.35
C GLY A 34 -4.66 6.42 22.81
N THR A 35 -4.82 5.45 21.90
CA THR A 35 -4.77 4.01 22.21
C THR A 35 -3.36 3.57 22.62
N SER A 36 -2.32 4.11 22.00
CA SER A 36 -0.93 3.80 22.35
C SER A 36 -0.36 4.82 23.35
N ILE A 37 -0.45 6.11 23.03
CA ILE A 37 0.15 7.22 23.77
C ILE A 37 -0.72 8.47 23.62
N GLY A 38 -1.06 9.12 24.72
CA GLY A 38 -1.71 10.44 24.70
C GLY A 38 -3.01 10.48 25.45
N ASP A 39 -3.94 11.29 24.98
CA ASP A 39 -5.28 11.48 25.56
C ASP A 39 -6.39 11.56 24.50
N GLY A 40 -6.05 11.33 23.22
CA GLY A 40 -6.96 11.48 22.08
C GLY A 40 -7.47 12.92 21.87
N LYS A 41 -6.82 13.92 22.49
CA LYS A 41 -7.34 15.31 22.56
C LYS A 41 -6.32 16.36 22.16
N ARG A 42 -5.03 16.09 22.34
CA ARG A 42 -3.98 17.03 21.95
C ARG A 42 -3.65 16.90 20.45
N PRO A 43 -3.40 18.03 19.78
CA PRO A 43 -2.86 18.02 18.43
C PRO A 43 -1.56 17.21 18.33
N VAL A 44 -1.44 16.41 17.28
CA VAL A 44 -0.24 15.68 16.88
C VAL A 44 0.45 16.46 15.77
N VAL A 45 1.67 16.93 16.04
CA VAL A 45 2.52 17.62 15.06
C VAL A 45 3.85 16.88 15.01
N MET A 46 4.18 16.27 13.88
CA MET A 46 5.38 15.46 13.76
C MET A 46 6.62 16.34 13.62
N GLY A 47 7.66 16.05 14.41
CA GLY A 47 8.87 16.86 14.44
C GLY A 47 9.81 16.61 13.28
N GLU A 48 9.97 15.34 12.94
CA GLU A 48 10.62 14.83 11.74
C GLU A 48 9.80 13.61 11.34
N TYR A 49 9.10 13.71 10.22
CA TYR A 49 8.24 12.63 9.75
C TYR A 49 9.02 11.67 8.82
N ASN A 50 9.63 12.22 7.78
CA ASN A 50 10.37 11.43 6.79
C ASN A 50 11.62 12.21 6.35
N HIS A 51 12.72 11.50 6.10
CA HIS A 51 13.92 12.11 5.55
C HIS A 51 13.88 12.10 4.01
N ALA A 52 14.21 13.24 3.38
CA ALA A 52 14.42 13.36 1.94
C ALA A 52 15.81 12.83 1.54
N MET A 53 16.24 11.72 2.13
CA MET A 53 17.59 11.18 2.00
C MET A 53 17.75 10.46 0.66
N GLY A 54 18.43 11.11 -0.29
CA GLY A 54 18.58 10.60 -1.65
C GLY A 54 17.22 10.29 -2.28
N ASN A 55 17.02 9.05 -2.71
CA ASN A 55 15.76 8.63 -3.32
C ASN A 55 14.77 8.12 -2.24
N SER A 56 13.94 9.02 -1.69
CA SER A 56 13.04 8.74 -0.54
C SER A 56 11.67 9.42 -0.70
N LEU A 57 10.93 9.63 0.40
CA LEU A 57 9.59 10.26 0.50
C LEU A 57 8.43 9.48 -0.12
N GLY A 58 8.51 8.15 -0.14
CA GLY A 58 7.41 7.29 -0.58
C GLY A 58 6.17 7.41 0.32
N LEU A 59 6.37 7.41 1.63
CA LEU A 59 5.24 7.34 2.58
C LEU A 59 4.42 8.65 2.67
N VAL A 60 4.90 9.76 2.11
CA VAL A 60 4.28 11.10 2.24
C VAL A 60 2.84 11.11 1.72
N HIS A 61 2.53 10.37 0.65
CA HIS A 61 1.18 10.36 0.12
C HIS A 61 0.19 9.67 1.06
N ALA A 62 0.48 8.44 1.48
CA ALA A 62 -0.40 7.71 2.40
C ALA A 62 -0.64 8.52 3.68
N MET A 63 0.44 9.01 4.29
CA MET A 63 0.37 9.83 5.50
C MET A 63 -0.49 11.09 5.31
N TRP A 64 -0.20 11.89 4.29
CA TRP A 64 -0.79 13.22 4.16
C TRP A 64 -2.13 13.18 3.43
N SER A 65 -2.21 12.48 2.29
CA SER A 65 -3.37 12.45 1.42
C SER A 65 -4.42 11.42 1.82
N GLU A 66 -4.16 10.50 2.74
CA GLU A 66 -5.19 9.56 3.21
C GLU A 66 -5.68 9.93 4.62
N HIS A 67 -4.81 10.49 5.48
CA HIS A 67 -5.16 10.73 6.89
C HIS A 67 -5.17 12.20 7.34
N ILE A 68 -4.24 13.04 6.89
CA ILE A 68 -4.10 14.42 7.41
C ILE A 68 -4.96 15.42 6.62
N GLN A 69 -4.89 15.36 5.29
CA GLN A 69 -5.66 16.18 4.37
C GLN A 69 -6.15 15.33 3.21
N PRO A 70 -7.13 14.44 3.44
CA PRO A 70 -7.67 13.64 2.36
C PRO A 70 -8.42 14.48 1.32
N PRO A 71 -8.56 14.00 0.06
CA PRO A 71 -9.32 14.69 -0.97
C PRO A 71 -10.73 15.06 -0.53
N VAL A 72 -11.37 14.18 0.25
CA VAL A 72 -12.61 14.41 0.97
C VAL A 72 -12.50 13.81 2.36
N ARG A 73 -13.22 14.36 3.33
CA ARG A 73 -13.36 13.73 4.65
C ARG A 73 -14.54 12.77 4.61
N THR A 74 -14.41 11.62 5.25
CA THR A 74 -15.44 10.58 5.27
C THR A 74 -15.85 10.21 6.69
N ALA A 75 -17.14 9.93 6.89
CA ALA A 75 -17.64 9.20 8.04
C ALA A 75 -17.50 7.70 7.74
N SER A 76 -16.59 7.04 8.46
CA SER A 76 -16.31 5.62 8.26
C SER A 76 -17.45 4.72 8.76
N ASP A 77 -17.85 3.75 7.94
CA ASP A 77 -18.82 2.71 8.31
C ASP A 77 -18.18 1.60 9.14
N GLU A 78 -18.54 1.53 10.42
CA GLU A 78 -18.00 0.55 11.37
C GLU A 78 -18.56 -0.87 11.19
N THR A 79 -19.51 -1.08 10.26
CA THR A 79 -20.13 -2.38 10.03
C THR A 79 -19.34 -3.27 9.06
N GLY A 80 -18.38 -2.69 8.33
CA GLY A 80 -17.60 -3.40 7.31
C GLY A 80 -18.34 -3.61 5.98
N ASN A 81 -19.47 -2.92 5.75
CA ASN A 81 -20.22 -2.97 4.49
C ASN A 81 -19.77 -1.92 3.46
N ASP A 82 -18.68 -1.19 3.75
CA ASP A 82 -18.04 -0.22 2.85
C ASP A 82 -18.99 0.93 2.42
N ASN A 83 -19.86 1.36 3.33
CA ASN A 83 -20.78 2.47 3.10
C ASN A 83 -20.25 3.78 3.69
N ASP A 84 -19.00 4.13 3.39
CA ASP A 84 -18.39 5.37 3.88
C ASP A 84 -19.12 6.61 3.32
N GLY A 85 -19.37 7.60 4.17
CA GLY A 85 -20.12 8.81 3.82
C GLY A 85 -19.24 10.04 3.62
N VAL A 86 -19.30 10.70 2.47
CA VAL A 86 -18.54 11.92 2.18
C VAL A 86 -19.15 13.13 2.88
N LEU A 87 -18.33 13.89 3.60
CA LEU A 87 -18.73 15.14 4.24
C LEU A 87 -18.70 16.30 3.22
N VAL A 88 -19.86 16.88 2.97
CA VAL A 88 -20.07 18.05 2.09
C VAL A 88 -20.41 19.27 2.94
N GLY A 89 -19.94 20.45 2.54
CA GLY A 89 -20.05 21.70 3.29
C GLY A 89 -18.83 21.99 4.16
N THR A 90 -19.06 22.58 5.34
CA THR A 90 -18.05 22.89 6.36
C THR A 90 -18.46 22.34 7.75
N PRO A 91 -18.81 21.05 7.86
CA PRO A 91 -19.31 20.50 9.10
C PRO A 91 -18.25 20.58 10.21
N THR A 92 -18.67 20.88 11.44
CA THR A 92 -17.75 20.99 12.57
C THR A 92 -17.71 19.71 13.38
N ILE A 93 -16.50 19.18 13.62
CA ILE A 93 -16.26 17.99 14.42
C ILE A 93 -16.00 18.36 15.88
N GLY A 94 -16.53 17.58 16.81
CA GLY A 94 -16.40 17.80 18.25
C GLY A 94 -16.47 16.50 19.04
N ILE A 95 -16.55 16.64 20.37
CA ILE A 95 -16.63 15.52 21.29
C ILE A 95 -18.10 15.14 21.50
N GLY A 96 -18.43 13.87 21.21
CA GLY A 96 -19.75 13.27 21.38
C GLY A 96 -19.99 12.64 22.75
N GLU A 97 -21.12 11.96 22.90
CA GLU A 97 -21.39 11.02 24.01
C GLU A 97 -20.46 9.80 23.92
N ASP A 98 -20.27 9.27 22.72
CA ASP A 98 -19.50 8.04 22.45
C ASP A 98 -18.10 8.29 21.86
N GLY A 99 -17.62 9.55 21.90
CA GLY A 99 -16.25 9.93 21.54
C GLY A 99 -16.21 11.08 20.55
N GLY A 100 -16.79 10.91 19.36
CA GLY A 100 -16.88 11.92 18.31
C GLY A 100 -18.32 12.38 18.06
N ALA A 101 -18.48 13.61 17.56
CA ALA A 101 -19.76 14.11 17.08
C ALA A 101 -19.56 15.11 15.94
N ILE A 102 -20.54 15.18 15.05
CA ILE A 102 -20.55 16.08 13.89
C ILE A 102 -21.72 17.05 13.99
N THR A 103 -21.46 18.34 13.79
CA THR A 103 -22.53 19.36 13.72
C THR A 103 -22.71 19.80 12.27
N LEU A 104 -23.97 19.74 11.83
CA LEU A 104 -24.40 20.04 10.47
C LEU A 104 -25.31 21.27 10.47
N ASP A 105 -25.02 22.24 9.60
CA ASP A 105 -25.88 23.36 9.24
C ASP A 105 -26.61 23.14 7.89
N ASP A 106 -27.31 24.16 7.38
CA ASP A 106 -28.18 24.03 6.20
C ASP A 106 -27.43 23.66 4.90
N ASP A 107 -26.13 23.92 4.84
CA ASP A 107 -25.28 23.66 3.68
C ASP A 107 -24.43 22.38 3.85
N ASP A 108 -24.51 21.73 5.03
CA ASP A 108 -23.75 20.52 5.35
C ASP A 108 -24.55 19.23 5.12
N THR A 109 -23.91 18.21 4.55
CA THR A 109 -24.47 16.85 4.45
C THR A 109 -23.40 15.78 4.58
N ILE A 110 -23.83 14.56 4.88
CA ILE A 110 -23.04 13.34 4.65
C ILE A 110 -23.71 12.61 3.47
N GLU A 111 -23.00 12.48 2.36
CA GLU A 111 -23.44 11.79 1.15
C GLU A 111 -22.85 10.37 1.14
N VAL A 112 -23.71 9.35 1.20
CA VAL A 112 -23.33 7.94 1.09
C VAL A 112 -23.73 7.44 -0.28
N GLU A 113 -22.77 6.84 -0.99
CA GLU A 113 -23.02 6.34 -2.34
C GLU A 113 -24.10 5.23 -2.34
N ALA A 114 -24.72 5.05 -3.51
CA ALA A 114 -25.77 4.05 -3.68
C ALA A 114 -25.20 2.64 -3.41
N SER A 115 -25.80 1.92 -2.47
CA SER A 115 -25.33 0.63 -2.02
C SER A 115 -26.47 -0.38 -1.91
N PRO A 116 -26.34 -1.59 -2.48
CA PRO A 116 -27.34 -2.65 -2.33
C PRO A 116 -27.59 -3.06 -0.87
N SER A 117 -26.62 -2.83 0.02
CA SER A 117 -26.78 -3.12 1.46
C SER A 117 -27.76 -2.16 2.16
N LEU A 118 -28.10 -1.05 1.49
CA LEU A 118 -29.06 -0.04 1.95
C LEU A 118 -30.39 -0.09 1.19
N ASP A 119 -30.63 -1.17 0.44
CA ASP A 119 -31.88 -1.43 -0.29
C ASP A 119 -32.78 -2.39 0.50
N PHE A 120 -33.87 -1.87 1.05
CA PHE A 120 -34.73 -2.63 1.97
C PHE A 120 -36.10 -2.92 1.35
N GLU A 121 -36.45 -4.20 1.25
CA GLU A 121 -37.74 -4.62 0.68
C GLU A 121 -38.75 -5.09 1.73
N ASP A 122 -38.28 -5.67 2.84
CA ASP A 122 -39.11 -6.33 3.86
C ASP A 122 -39.30 -5.51 5.15
N GLY A 123 -38.52 -4.44 5.32
CA GLY A 123 -38.58 -3.51 6.45
C GLY A 123 -37.19 -3.00 6.85
N PHE A 124 -37.13 -1.89 7.57
CA PHE A 124 -35.87 -1.28 8.02
C PHE A 124 -36.05 -0.40 9.25
N THR A 125 -34.93 -0.03 9.87
CA THR A 125 -34.88 0.91 10.99
C THR A 125 -33.81 1.96 10.78
N LEU A 126 -34.14 3.22 11.05
CA LEU A 126 -33.19 4.33 11.18
C LEU A 126 -33.09 4.69 12.67
N ALA A 127 -31.87 4.73 13.21
CA ALA A 127 -31.61 5.16 14.58
C ALA A 127 -30.53 6.25 14.59
N LEU A 128 -30.80 7.37 15.24
CA LEU A 128 -29.87 8.50 15.34
C LEU A 128 -29.78 8.99 16.78
N THR A 129 -28.56 9.12 17.30
CA THR A 129 -28.30 9.83 18.55
C THR A 129 -27.85 11.24 18.25
N LEU A 130 -28.57 12.23 18.77
CA LEU A 130 -28.36 13.63 18.41
C LEU A 130 -28.69 14.62 19.53
N SER A 131 -28.21 15.84 19.40
CA SER A 131 -28.50 16.98 20.27
C SER A 131 -28.83 18.24 19.46
N GLY A 132 -29.38 19.27 20.12
CA GLY A 132 -29.74 20.54 19.45
C GLY A 132 -31.15 20.57 18.84
N VAL A 133 -32.05 19.68 19.28
CA VAL A 133 -33.44 19.63 18.78
C VAL A 133 -34.32 20.70 19.42
N ASP A 134 -34.26 21.92 18.90
CA ASP A 134 -35.06 23.04 19.38
C ASP A 134 -36.30 23.32 18.49
N SER A 135 -37.19 24.21 18.94
CA SER A 135 -38.43 24.54 18.21
C SER A 135 -38.25 25.27 16.87
N ARG A 136 -37.04 25.73 16.57
CA ARG A 136 -36.64 26.45 15.36
C ARG A 136 -35.95 25.52 14.36
N THR A 137 -35.44 24.37 14.82
CA THR A 137 -34.77 23.39 13.98
C THR A 137 -35.74 22.84 12.92
N GLU A 138 -35.36 22.93 11.65
CA GLU A 138 -36.11 22.43 10.48
C GLU A 138 -35.13 21.77 9.51
N ARG A 139 -35.12 20.43 9.43
CA ARG A 139 -34.09 19.67 8.70
C ARG A 139 -34.55 18.26 8.34
N THR A 140 -34.08 17.74 7.22
CA THR A 140 -34.13 16.30 6.90
C THR A 140 -32.93 15.63 7.56
N LEU A 141 -33.18 14.78 8.55
CA LEU A 141 -32.11 14.11 9.30
C LEU A 141 -31.47 13.01 8.47
N VAL A 142 -32.29 12.20 7.79
CA VAL A 142 -31.86 11.15 6.87
C VAL A 142 -32.88 11.08 5.74
N SER A 143 -32.41 10.95 4.50
CA SER A 143 -33.24 10.66 3.34
C SER A 143 -32.50 9.76 2.37
N LYS A 144 -33.23 8.93 1.65
CA LYS A 144 -32.72 8.21 0.49
C LYS A 144 -33.65 8.50 -0.67
N ASP A 145 -33.20 9.36 -1.59
CA ASP A 145 -33.96 9.85 -2.75
C ASP A 145 -35.47 10.10 -2.45
N ASP A 146 -36.35 9.62 -3.33
CA ASP A 146 -37.80 9.59 -3.19
C ASP A 146 -38.27 8.29 -2.52
N GLU A 147 -37.44 7.60 -1.72
CA GLU A 147 -37.78 6.32 -1.07
C GLU A 147 -38.29 6.52 0.35
N TYR A 148 -37.48 7.14 1.19
CA TYR A 148 -37.85 7.44 2.57
C TYR A 148 -37.13 8.67 3.11
N ALA A 149 -37.73 9.30 4.12
CA ALA A 149 -37.14 10.43 4.81
C ALA A 149 -37.57 10.48 6.28
N LEU A 150 -36.60 10.75 7.16
CA LEU A 150 -36.81 11.13 8.55
C LEU A 150 -36.49 12.63 8.67
N ALA A 151 -37.50 13.44 8.95
CA ALA A 151 -37.38 14.90 8.99
C ALA A 151 -37.92 15.50 10.29
N LEU A 152 -37.26 16.55 10.76
CA LEU A 152 -37.66 17.36 11.90
C LEU A 152 -38.15 18.71 11.39
N ASP A 153 -39.44 19.01 11.55
CA ASP A 153 -40.02 20.30 11.19
C ASP A 153 -40.00 21.28 12.39
N ARG A 154 -40.16 22.58 12.08
CA ARG A 154 -40.39 23.63 13.08
C ARG A 154 -41.45 23.22 14.10
N GLY A 155 -41.19 23.57 15.36
CA GLY A 155 -42.04 23.22 16.49
C GLY A 155 -41.85 21.81 17.02
N ARG A 156 -40.70 21.18 16.73
CA ARG A 156 -40.27 19.84 17.19
C ARG A 156 -41.16 18.72 16.67
N LYS A 157 -41.52 18.76 15.39
CA LYS A 157 -42.39 17.76 14.77
C LYS A 157 -41.52 16.80 13.97
N LEU A 158 -41.33 15.59 14.49
CA LEU A 158 -40.60 14.51 13.82
C LEU A 158 -41.56 13.76 12.88
N THR A 159 -41.17 13.60 11.63
CA THR A 159 -41.95 12.93 10.59
C THR A 159 -41.07 11.88 9.92
N PHE A 160 -41.51 10.63 9.91
CA PHE A 160 -40.93 9.57 9.10
C PHE A 160 -41.88 9.26 7.96
N SER A 161 -41.37 9.29 6.73
CA SER A 161 -42.15 9.10 5.51
C SER A 161 -41.51 8.04 4.64
N VAL A 162 -42.35 7.24 3.98
CA VAL A 162 -41.96 6.27 2.95
C VAL A 162 -42.77 6.54 1.68
N HIS A 163 -42.16 6.36 0.53
CA HIS A 163 -42.62 6.86 -0.76
C HIS A 163 -42.56 5.75 -1.83
N GLY A 164 -43.42 4.72 -1.70
CA GLY A 164 -43.54 3.61 -2.67
C GLY A 164 -44.99 3.24 -2.93
N GLY A 165 -45.54 3.52 -4.13
CA GLY A 165 -46.93 3.18 -4.50
C GLY A 165 -48.06 3.94 -3.76
N GLY A 166 -47.71 4.65 -2.68
CA GLY A 166 -48.47 5.58 -1.85
C GLY A 166 -47.50 6.47 -1.06
N ARG A 167 -47.98 7.55 -0.42
CA ARG A 167 -47.17 8.36 0.50
C ARG A 167 -47.70 8.16 1.91
N ASP A 168 -47.08 7.22 2.63
CA ASP A 168 -47.41 6.94 4.03
C ASP A 168 -46.38 7.63 4.92
N SER A 169 -46.85 8.18 6.04
CA SER A 169 -46.00 8.92 6.97
C SER A 169 -46.56 8.85 8.38
N VAL A 170 -45.68 8.72 9.36
CA VAL A 170 -45.98 8.84 10.78
C VAL A 170 -45.36 10.13 11.31
N THR A 171 -46.09 10.82 12.18
CA THR A 171 -45.65 12.08 12.77
C THR A 171 -45.83 12.07 14.28
N ALA A 172 -44.80 12.51 15.00
CA ALA A 172 -44.85 12.79 16.42
C ALA A 172 -44.34 14.20 16.75
N ARG A 173 -44.72 14.74 17.91
CA ARG A 173 -44.14 15.98 18.43
C ARG A 173 -43.24 15.65 19.61
N LEU A 174 -41.97 16.05 19.55
CA LEU A 174 -41.00 15.77 20.60
C LEU A 174 -41.31 16.59 21.88
N PRO A 175 -40.99 16.04 23.07
CA PRO A 175 -41.08 16.72 24.37
C PRO A 175 -40.30 18.04 24.42
N ARG A 176 -40.59 18.90 25.40
CA ARG A 176 -39.97 20.25 25.49
C ARG A 176 -38.54 20.22 25.98
N ASP A 177 -38.26 19.23 26.81
CA ASP A 177 -36.98 18.85 27.36
C ASP A 177 -36.07 18.14 26.34
N ALA A 178 -36.61 17.69 25.20
CA ALA A 178 -35.80 17.12 24.11
C ALA A 178 -34.80 18.10 23.46
N SER A 179 -34.77 19.36 23.90
CA SER A 179 -33.80 20.36 23.46
C SER A 179 -32.49 20.35 24.25
N ASP A 180 -32.43 19.61 25.37
CA ASP A 180 -31.31 19.59 26.30
C ASP A 180 -30.70 18.18 26.39
N GLY A 181 -29.43 18.03 26.01
CA GLY A 181 -28.71 16.74 26.08
C GLY A 181 -28.81 15.91 24.80
N TRP A 182 -28.35 14.66 24.89
CA TRP A 182 -28.40 13.67 23.81
C TRP A 182 -29.69 12.86 23.85
N HIS A 183 -30.24 12.60 22.68
CA HIS A 183 -31.48 11.85 22.49
C HIS A 183 -31.35 10.88 21.33
N THR A 184 -31.89 9.68 21.48
CA THR A 184 -31.94 8.68 20.42
C THR A 184 -33.32 8.68 19.77
N LEU A 185 -33.37 9.08 18.50
CA LEU A 185 -34.55 9.02 17.65
C LEU A 185 -34.52 7.74 16.83
N VAL A 186 -35.60 6.96 16.87
CA VAL A 186 -35.71 5.74 16.06
C VAL A 186 -36.97 5.76 15.23
N ALA A 187 -36.83 5.45 13.94
CA ALA A 187 -37.91 5.28 12.99
C ALA A 187 -37.87 3.86 12.42
N THR A 188 -38.95 3.11 12.58
CA THR A 188 -39.07 1.74 12.07
C THR A 188 -40.15 1.71 10.99
N GLY A 189 -39.91 1.00 9.91
CA GLY A 189 -40.91 0.78 8.86
C GLY A 189 -40.89 -0.66 8.36
N ASP A 190 -42.06 -1.26 8.22
CA ASP A 190 -42.26 -2.55 7.55
C ASP A 190 -43.49 -2.52 6.64
N SER A 191 -43.91 -3.68 6.13
CA SER A 191 -45.07 -3.77 5.22
C SER A 191 -46.40 -3.38 5.84
N ASP A 192 -46.50 -3.34 7.18
CA ASP A 192 -47.75 -3.15 7.92
C ASP A 192 -47.77 -1.86 8.76
N GLU A 193 -46.62 -1.37 9.23
CA GLU A 193 -46.57 -0.29 10.22
C GLU A 193 -45.34 0.64 10.05
N LEU A 194 -45.58 1.95 10.22
CA LEU A 194 -44.53 2.95 10.46
C LEU A 194 -44.60 3.43 11.92
N ALA A 195 -43.48 3.44 12.64
CA ALA A 195 -43.43 3.88 14.03
C ALA A 195 -42.25 4.81 14.33
N LEU A 196 -42.44 5.68 15.33
CA LEU A 196 -41.44 6.61 15.85
C LEU A 196 -41.23 6.36 17.34
N TYR A 197 -39.97 6.42 17.77
CA TYR A 197 -39.53 6.29 19.15
C TYR A 197 -38.56 7.41 19.52
N LEU A 198 -38.52 7.74 20.81
CA LEU A 198 -37.55 8.65 21.43
C LEU A 198 -37.07 7.99 22.72
N ASP A 199 -35.76 7.81 22.85
CA ASP A 199 -35.11 7.24 24.04
C ASP A 199 -35.74 5.90 24.48
N GLY A 200 -36.06 5.04 23.49
CA GLY A 200 -36.73 3.76 23.69
C GLY A 200 -38.27 3.83 23.85
N GLU A 201 -38.85 5.01 24.07
CA GLU A 201 -40.30 5.17 24.24
C GLU A 201 -41.01 5.45 22.91
N ARG A 202 -42.05 4.68 22.62
CA ARG A 202 -42.86 4.84 21.40
C ARG A 202 -43.66 6.14 21.43
N LEU A 203 -43.46 7.00 20.43
CA LEU A 203 -44.13 8.28 20.28
C LEU A 203 -45.40 8.22 19.41
N ALA A 204 -45.33 7.52 18.28
CA ALA A 204 -46.41 7.45 17.30
C ALA A 204 -46.34 6.18 16.46
N THR A 205 -47.47 5.84 15.84
CA THR A 205 -47.59 4.78 14.85
C THR A 205 -48.66 5.10 13.83
N THR A 206 -48.56 4.55 12.63
CA THR A 206 -49.57 4.59 11.57
C THR A 206 -49.49 3.29 10.76
N ASP A 207 -50.65 2.75 10.40
CA ASP A 207 -50.74 1.61 9.49
C ASP A 207 -50.13 2.00 8.13
N HIS A 208 -49.19 1.19 7.62
CA HIS A 208 -48.69 1.29 6.26
C HIS A 208 -49.57 0.42 5.37
N ASP A 209 -50.14 0.96 4.29
CA ASP A 209 -51.16 0.27 3.49
C ASP A 209 -50.52 -0.80 2.57
N GLY A 210 -49.82 -1.80 3.13
CA GLY A 210 -49.48 -3.09 2.51
C GLY A 210 -48.68 -3.08 1.20
N GLY A 211 -48.06 -1.95 0.84
CA GLY A 211 -47.23 -1.80 -0.35
C GLY A 211 -45.78 -2.20 -0.07
N ARG A 212 -45.09 -2.78 -1.07
CA ARG A 212 -43.64 -2.99 -1.02
C ARG A 212 -42.97 -1.65 -0.72
N LEU A 213 -42.04 -1.62 0.22
CA LEU A 213 -41.19 -0.45 0.42
C LEU A 213 -40.47 -0.15 -0.91
N PRO A 214 -40.30 1.13 -1.27
CA PRO A 214 -39.53 1.50 -2.45
C PRO A 214 -38.08 1.03 -2.24
N GLY A 215 -37.53 0.34 -3.23
CA GLY A 215 -36.12 0.03 -3.33
C GLY A 215 -35.61 0.53 -4.68
N GLY A 216 -34.47 1.19 -4.66
CA GLY A 216 -33.91 1.88 -5.81
C GLY A 216 -32.47 2.30 -5.55
N ASP A 217 -31.80 2.62 -6.64
CA ASP A 217 -30.34 2.79 -6.70
C ASP A 217 -29.90 4.20 -6.22
N GLY A 218 -30.66 4.80 -5.29
CA GLY A 218 -30.47 6.17 -4.84
C GLY A 218 -29.46 6.32 -3.71
N ALA A 219 -28.79 7.47 -3.64
CA ALA A 219 -27.84 7.80 -2.58
C ALA A 219 -28.57 8.09 -1.25
N LEU A 220 -27.94 7.71 -0.13
CA LEU A 220 -28.39 8.07 1.21
C LEU A 220 -27.73 9.40 1.61
N VAL A 221 -28.54 10.35 2.07
CA VAL A 221 -28.08 11.67 2.51
C VAL A 221 -28.49 11.90 3.96
N ILE A 222 -27.54 12.32 4.78
CA ILE A 222 -27.75 12.65 6.20
C ILE A 222 -27.57 14.16 6.39
N GLY A 223 -28.51 14.78 7.09
CA GLY A 223 -28.41 16.17 7.55
C GLY A 223 -28.89 17.25 6.60
N ASN A 224 -29.47 16.94 5.44
CA ASN A 224 -29.89 17.92 4.43
C ASN A 224 -30.85 19.02 4.95
N GLY A 225 -30.64 20.26 4.52
CA GLY A 225 -31.48 21.42 4.85
C GLY A 225 -32.95 21.29 4.38
N SER A 226 -33.83 22.10 4.97
CA SER A 226 -35.30 22.01 4.77
C SER A 226 -35.82 22.19 3.34
N ASP A 227 -35.03 22.81 2.45
CA ASP A 227 -35.37 23.04 1.03
C ASP A 227 -34.82 21.97 0.07
N GLY A 228 -34.05 20.98 0.58
CA GLY A 228 -33.38 19.95 -0.23
C GLY A 228 -34.30 18.98 -0.98
N ASN A 229 -35.60 18.95 -0.66
CA ASN A 229 -36.56 18.01 -1.25
C ASN A 229 -37.06 18.41 -2.67
N HIS A 230 -36.40 19.37 -3.34
CA HIS A 230 -36.81 19.88 -4.67
C HIS A 230 -35.72 19.96 -5.75
N HIS A 231 -34.54 19.40 -5.49
CA HIS A 231 -33.51 19.21 -6.53
C HIS A 231 -33.18 17.74 -6.78
N GLY A 232 -34.22 16.90 -6.87
CA GLY A 232 -34.12 15.71 -7.72
C GLY A 232 -33.80 16.18 -9.14
N GLY A 233 -32.58 15.91 -9.60
CA GLY A 233 -32.19 16.12 -10.99
C GLY A 233 -33.25 15.50 -11.88
N HIS A 234 -33.93 16.33 -12.68
CA HIS A 234 -34.80 15.82 -13.73
C HIS A 234 -33.94 15.02 -14.70
N HIS A 235 -33.84 13.70 -14.52
CA HIS A 235 -33.41 12.74 -15.52
C HIS A 235 -34.41 12.75 -16.69
N HIS A 236 -34.31 13.77 -17.53
CA HIS A 236 -34.94 13.75 -18.84
C HIS A 236 -34.03 12.97 -19.79
N ARG A 237 -34.21 11.64 -19.81
CA ARG A 237 -33.98 10.85 -21.03
C ARG A 237 -34.83 11.46 -22.15
N ARG A 238 -34.24 12.33 -22.97
CA ARG A 238 -34.88 12.87 -24.18
C ARG A 238 -34.93 11.77 -25.24
N GLY A 239 -35.97 10.94 -25.15
CA GLY A 239 -36.49 10.22 -26.30
C GLY A 239 -36.97 11.22 -27.35
N GLY A 240 -36.27 11.29 -28.49
CA GLY A 240 -36.65 12.10 -29.63
C GLY A 240 -37.98 11.67 -30.20
N HIS A 241 -39.01 12.49 -30.01
CA HIS A 241 -40.22 12.45 -30.84
C HIS A 241 -40.58 13.84 -31.34
N HIS A 242 -40.35 14.02 -32.64
CA HIS A 242 -40.95 15.06 -33.47
C HIS A 242 -42.48 15.08 -33.32
N HIS A 243 -43.04 16.25 -33.02
CA HIS A 243 -44.29 16.68 -33.65
C HIS A 243 -44.50 18.21 -33.64
N ASP A 244 -44.86 18.71 -34.82
CA ASP A 244 -45.29 20.07 -35.18
C ASP A 244 -46.32 20.73 -34.24
N GLY A 245 -46.24 22.05 -34.06
CA GLY A 245 -47.31 22.80 -33.36
C GLY A 245 -47.17 24.31 -33.16
N ARG A 246 -47.01 25.07 -34.25
CA ARG A 246 -47.40 26.50 -34.48
C ARG A 246 -47.93 27.42 -33.35
N HIS A 247 -47.42 28.67 -33.39
CA HIS A 247 -48.00 29.99 -33.00
C HIS A 247 -48.15 30.28 -31.48
N HIS A 248 -47.83 31.45 -30.90
CA HIS A 248 -48.09 32.84 -31.33
C HIS A 248 -47.19 33.87 -30.57
N HIS A 249 -46.98 35.02 -31.22
CA HIS A 249 -46.28 36.24 -30.77
C HIS A 249 -46.83 36.97 -29.53
N GLY A 250 -45.92 37.68 -28.86
CA GLY A 250 -46.11 38.94 -28.10
C GLY A 250 -45.16 38.98 -26.90
N GLY A 251 -44.09 39.77 -26.81
CA GLY A 251 -43.85 41.15 -27.27
C GLY A 251 -44.22 42.13 -26.16
N HIS A 252 -43.26 42.61 -25.35
CA HIS A 252 -43.09 44.04 -25.03
C HIS A 252 -41.82 44.32 -24.18
N HIS A 253 -41.31 45.52 -24.42
CA HIS A 253 -40.01 46.12 -24.11
C HIS A 253 -40.06 47.10 -22.91
N ARG A 254 -38.85 47.50 -22.45
CA ARG A 254 -38.41 48.74 -21.73
C ARG A 254 -38.60 48.77 -20.21
N GLY A 255 -37.73 49.36 -19.39
CA GLY A 255 -36.49 50.17 -19.49
C GLY A 255 -36.24 50.73 -18.07
N GLY A 256 -35.03 50.86 -17.52
CA GLY A 256 -34.02 51.91 -17.77
C GLY A 256 -34.07 53.03 -16.71
N HIS A 257 -32.87 53.54 -16.31
CA HIS A 257 -32.50 54.68 -15.42
C HIS A 257 -32.12 54.33 -13.97
N ASP A 258 -31.20 55.02 -13.27
CA ASP A 258 -29.96 55.78 -13.54
C ASP A 258 -29.42 56.23 -12.16
N GLU A 259 -28.11 56.44 -12.10
CA GLU A 259 -27.19 57.06 -11.11
C GLU A 259 -27.71 58.09 -10.05
N TRP A 260 -26.99 58.21 -8.92
CA TRP A 260 -26.19 59.40 -8.50
C TRP A 260 -25.59 59.25 -7.07
N GLY A 261 -24.31 59.61 -6.90
CA GLY A 261 -23.58 59.55 -5.61
C GLY A 261 -23.48 60.87 -4.82
N ARG A 262 -22.69 60.86 -3.73
CA ARG A 262 -21.86 61.99 -3.22
C ARG A 262 -21.11 61.69 -1.91
N ASP A 263 -19.90 62.24 -1.85
CA ASP A 263 -18.89 62.28 -0.78
C ASP A 263 -19.25 63.12 0.47
N HIS A 264 -18.54 62.86 1.58
CA HIS A 264 -18.03 63.91 2.48
C HIS A 264 -16.85 63.46 3.36
N ASP A 265 -15.94 64.42 3.56
CA ASP A 265 -14.59 64.45 4.13
C ASP A 265 -14.45 64.54 5.69
N ASP A 266 -13.39 63.88 6.20
CA ASP A 266 -12.26 64.37 7.06
C ASP A 266 -12.30 64.48 8.63
N HIS A 267 -11.11 64.13 9.20
CA HIS A 267 -10.44 64.52 10.46
C HIS A 267 -10.25 63.55 11.68
N SER A 268 -9.04 62.94 11.70
CA SER A 268 -7.94 63.00 12.70
C SER A 268 -7.97 62.36 14.12
N HIS A 269 -6.95 61.49 14.32
CA HIS A 269 -6.01 61.32 15.47
C HIS A 269 -6.42 60.56 16.76
N GLY A 270 -5.60 59.54 17.09
CA GLY A 270 -5.31 59.09 18.47
C GLY A 270 -5.06 57.59 18.59
N GLY A 271 -3.80 57.18 18.70
CA GLY A 271 -3.42 55.76 18.86
C GLY A 271 -3.68 55.19 20.26
N ASN A 272 -3.87 53.88 20.34
CA ASN A 272 -3.45 53.06 21.48
C ASN A 272 -3.35 51.58 21.08
N TYR A 273 -2.33 50.91 21.60
CA TYR A 273 -2.11 49.47 21.50
C TYR A 273 -3.25 48.69 22.16
N GLY A 274 -3.73 47.63 21.51
CA GLY A 274 -4.71 46.70 22.06
C GLY A 274 -4.84 45.46 21.17
N HIS A 275 -4.72 44.29 21.80
CA HIS A 275 -4.87 42.94 21.28
C HIS A 275 -5.90 42.80 20.15
N GLY A 276 -5.46 42.28 18.99
CA GLY A 276 -6.32 41.93 17.87
C GLY A 276 -6.82 40.50 18.02
N HIS A 277 -8.04 40.35 18.55
CA HIS A 277 -8.92 39.26 18.15
C HIS A 277 -9.45 39.62 16.74
N SER A 278 -9.11 38.84 15.73
CA SER A 278 -9.67 38.99 14.39
C SER A 278 -11.12 38.50 14.41
N HIS A 279 -12.07 39.43 14.57
CA HIS A 279 -13.42 39.23 14.08
C HIS A 279 -13.38 39.48 12.58
N GLY A 280 -13.44 38.41 11.78
CA GLY A 280 -13.80 38.51 10.37
C GLY A 280 -15.26 38.95 10.30
N HIS A 281 -15.51 40.16 9.82
CA HIS A 281 -16.85 40.57 9.42
C HIS A 281 -17.17 39.90 8.09
N GLY A 282 -17.76 38.70 8.16
CA GLY A 282 -18.57 38.15 7.08
C GLY A 282 -19.79 39.03 6.88
N HIS A 283 -20.13 39.31 5.62
CA HIS A 283 -21.40 39.91 5.27
C HIS A 283 -22.52 38.91 5.61
N ASP A 284 -23.24 39.16 6.70
CA ASP A 284 -24.50 38.46 7.03
C ASP A 284 -25.51 38.65 5.88
N HIS A 285 -25.56 37.68 4.98
CA HIS A 285 -26.77 37.39 4.24
C HIS A 285 -27.68 36.61 5.19
N ASP A 286 -28.54 37.35 5.91
CA ASP A 286 -29.64 36.83 6.73
C ASP A 286 -30.67 36.12 5.83
N HIS A 287 -30.32 34.90 5.42
CA HIS A 287 -31.25 33.86 4.96
C HIS A 287 -31.60 33.03 6.20
N GLY A 288 -32.89 32.89 6.49
CA GLY A 288 -33.35 32.38 7.79
C GLY A 288 -32.92 30.94 8.05
N HIS A 289 -31.80 30.76 8.77
CA HIS A 289 -31.18 29.47 9.07
C HIS A 289 -32.14 28.51 9.79
N GLY A 290 -32.25 27.28 9.28
CA GLY A 290 -33.01 26.14 9.79
C GLY A 290 -32.47 25.54 11.09
N GLY A 291 -31.46 26.16 11.73
CA GLY A 291 -30.82 25.68 12.95
C GLY A 291 -29.85 24.52 12.71
N THR A 292 -28.82 24.39 13.56
CA THR A 292 -27.84 23.29 13.48
C THR A 292 -28.37 22.04 14.19
N ILE A 293 -27.89 20.87 13.78
CA ILE A 293 -28.07 19.62 14.50
C ILE A 293 -26.69 19.01 14.78
N THR A 294 -26.50 18.40 15.95
CA THR A 294 -25.27 17.67 16.25
C THR A 294 -25.61 16.18 16.35
N LEU A 295 -24.97 15.36 15.54
CA LEU A 295 -25.11 13.90 15.52
C LEU A 295 -23.93 13.27 16.24
N ASP A 296 -24.23 12.34 17.13
CA ASP A 296 -23.24 11.47 17.79
C ASP A 296 -23.14 10.13 17.07
N SER A 297 -24.29 9.59 16.64
CA SER A 297 -24.30 8.37 15.82
C SER A 297 -25.47 8.30 14.85
N VAL A 298 -25.26 7.57 13.77
CA VAL A 298 -26.28 7.20 12.77
C VAL A 298 -26.18 5.71 12.51
N ARG A 299 -27.28 4.99 12.63
CA ARG A 299 -27.36 3.55 12.40
C ARG A 299 -28.55 3.20 11.51
N VAL A 300 -28.32 2.31 10.56
CA VAL A 300 -29.36 1.73 9.70
C VAL A 300 -29.39 0.23 9.90
N PHE A 301 -30.59 -0.33 10.04
CA PHE A 301 -30.81 -1.76 10.15
C PHE A 301 -31.68 -2.23 8.99
N ASP A 302 -31.36 -3.39 8.43
CA ASP A 302 -32.07 -4.05 7.32
C ASP A 302 -33.39 -4.71 7.74
N ARG A 303 -33.87 -4.40 8.95
CA ARG A 303 -35.11 -4.92 9.53
C ARG A 303 -35.76 -3.93 10.49
N PRO A 304 -37.07 -4.05 10.73
CA PRO A 304 -37.71 -3.33 11.82
C PRO A 304 -37.23 -3.87 13.17
N LEU A 305 -36.79 -2.98 14.06
CA LEU A 305 -36.46 -3.32 15.45
C LEU A 305 -37.73 -3.42 16.29
N SER A 306 -37.79 -4.41 17.19
CA SER A 306 -38.83 -4.48 18.21
C SER A 306 -38.68 -3.38 19.27
N ALA A 307 -39.74 -3.05 19.99
CA ALA A 307 -39.69 -2.01 21.02
C ALA A 307 -38.62 -2.26 22.11
N ASP A 308 -38.33 -3.53 22.42
CA ASP A 308 -37.28 -3.89 23.38
C ASP A 308 -35.87 -3.66 22.77
N GLU A 309 -35.67 -3.98 21.50
CA GLU A 309 -34.41 -3.75 20.77
C GLU A 309 -34.15 -2.27 20.53
N VAL A 310 -35.17 -1.46 20.28
CA VAL A 310 -35.05 0.01 20.16
C VAL A 310 -34.50 0.65 21.43
N SER A 311 -34.68 0.00 22.59
CA SER A 311 -34.18 0.47 23.88
C SER A 311 -32.84 -0.14 24.31
N GLY A 312 -32.24 -1.00 23.48
CA GLY A 312 -31.02 -1.74 23.79
C GLY A 312 -29.99 -1.70 22.65
N ASP A 313 -28.79 -2.17 22.95
CA ASP A 313 -27.61 -2.06 22.05
C ASP A 313 -27.24 -3.42 21.42
N THR A 314 -28.23 -4.27 21.15
CA THR A 314 -28.03 -5.71 20.83
C THR A 314 -28.28 -6.10 19.38
N ALA A 315 -28.57 -5.13 18.51
CA ALA A 315 -28.81 -5.38 17.09
C ALA A 315 -27.61 -4.92 16.28
N ASP A 316 -27.23 -5.73 15.29
CA ASP A 316 -26.14 -5.41 14.37
C ASP A 316 -26.70 -4.54 13.23
N PRO A 317 -26.19 -3.31 13.02
CA PRO A 317 -26.60 -2.47 11.91
C PRO A 317 -25.90 -2.88 10.60
N VAL A 318 -26.48 -2.45 9.47
CA VAL A 318 -25.85 -2.52 8.13
C VAL A 318 -25.13 -1.23 7.74
N LEU A 319 -25.35 -0.15 8.50
CA LEU A 319 -24.57 1.08 8.48
C LEU A 319 -24.39 1.59 9.90
N GLY A 320 -23.17 1.95 10.29
CA GLY A 320 -22.88 2.45 11.63
C GLY A 320 -21.83 3.55 11.65
N TYR A 321 -22.23 4.77 12.03
CA TYR A 321 -21.34 5.91 12.24
C TYR A 321 -21.30 6.31 13.72
N THR A 322 -20.09 6.51 14.26
CA THR A 322 -19.82 7.08 15.61
C THR A 322 -18.98 8.37 15.57
N PHE A 323 -18.50 8.75 14.38
CA PHE A 323 -17.65 9.92 14.12
C PHE A 323 -16.36 10.02 14.95
N ALA A 324 -15.96 8.99 15.71
CA ALA A 324 -14.76 9.00 16.54
C ALA A 324 -13.48 9.13 15.68
N ALA A 325 -13.44 8.48 14.52
CA ALA A 325 -12.34 8.58 13.56
C ALA A 325 -12.12 10.02 13.08
N LEU A 326 -13.19 10.78 12.82
CA LEU A 326 -13.06 12.19 12.42
C LEU A 326 -12.40 13.05 13.50
N LEU A 327 -12.67 12.76 14.78
CA LEU A 327 -12.03 13.47 15.90
C LEU A 327 -10.54 13.13 16.00
N ARG A 328 -10.18 11.86 15.79
CA ARG A 328 -8.78 11.42 15.65
C ARG A 328 -8.10 12.18 14.51
N ASP A 329 -8.73 12.24 13.35
CA ASP A 329 -8.16 12.87 12.15
C ASP A 329 -7.99 14.38 12.34
N GLU A 330 -8.92 15.06 13.01
CA GLU A 330 -8.76 16.48 13.42
C GLU A 330 -7.54 16.71 14.33
N SER A 331 -7.14 15.71 15.12
CA SER A 331 -5.94 15.83 15.95
C SER A 331 -4.65 15.81 15.13
N LEU A 332 -4.66 15.25 13.92
CA LEU A 332 -3.49 15.17 13.04
C LEU A 332 -3.26 16.52 12.35
N GLN A 333 -2.18 17.22 12.73
CA GLN A 333 -1.90 18.59 12.28
C GLN A 333 -0.65 18.69 11.40
N GLY A 334 -0.22 17.59 10.79
CA GLY A 334 0.94 17.58 9.88
C GLY A 334 2.29 17.46 10.59
N GLY A 335 3.34 17.92 9.92
CA GLY A 335 4.71 17.79 10.42
C GLY A 335 5.76 18.43 9.51
N PHE A 336 7.02 18.13 9.80
CA PHE A 336 8.17 18.64 9.06
C PHE A 336 8.89 17.50 8.33
N VAL A 337 9.00 17.62 7.00
CA VAL A 337 9.95 16.81 6.21
C VAL A 337 11.35 17.26 6.57
N TRP A 338 12.24 16.29 6.75
CA TRP A 338 13.63 16.54 7.07
C TRP A 338 14.49 16.26 5.83
N ALA A 339 15.09 17.22 5.18
CA ALA A 339 15.11 18.64 5.41
C ALA A 339 15.02 19.35 4.05
N TRP A 340 15.29 20.65 4.06
CA TRP A 340 15.16 21.46 2.86
C TRP A 340 16.29 21.23 1.84
N GLU A 341 17.55 21.20 2.27
CA GLU A 341 18.72 21.28 1.38
C GLU A 341 19.82 20.31 1.80
N ASP A 342 20.44 19.63 0.83
CA ASP A 342 21.63 18.81 1.04
C ASP A 342 22.79 19.64 1.60
N GLN A 343 23.36 19.19 2.71
CA GLN A 343 24.47 19.86 3.39
C GLN A 343 25.83 19.44 2.83
N ALA A 344 25.95 19.44 1.51
CA ALA A 344 27.17 19.08 0.79
C ALA A 344 27.99 20.31 0.38
N VAL A 345 29.28 20.11 0.05
CA VAL A 345 30.15 21.18 -0.45
C VAL A 345 30.86 20.78 -1.74
N THR A 346 31.03 21.73 -2.64
CA THR A 346 31.82 21.51 -3.86
C THR A 346 33.31 21.41 -3.55
N ARG A 347 33.99 20.41 -4.12
CA ARG A 347 35.46 20.25 -4.09
C ARG A 347 36.01 19.94 -5.47
N THR A 348 37.33 20.05 -5.62
CA THR A 348 38.05 19.67 -6.84
C THR A 348 39.04 18.56 -6.54
N LYS A 349 39.18 17.61 -7.46
CA LYS A 349 40.17 16.52 -7.40
C LYS A 349 40.68 16.21 -8.81
N THR A 350 41.91 15.72 -8.90
CA THR A 350 42.46 15.23 -10.17
C THR A 350 41.99 13.79 -10.43
N VAL A 351 41.30 13.56 -11.54
CA VAL A 351 40.89 12.22 -12.05
C VAL A 351 41.49 12.08 -13.45
N ASP A 352 42.26 11.02 -13.69
CA ASP A 352 42.96 10.77 -14.97
C ASP A 352 43.78 11.94 -15.56
N GLY A 353 44.28 12.82 -14.67
CA GLY A 353 45.07 13.99 -15.05
C GLY A 353 44.26 15.24 -15.37
N GLU A 354 42.93 15.17 -15.26
CA GLU A 354 42.01 16.29 -15.40
C GLU A 354 41.47 16.73 -14.03
N GLU A 355 41.26 18.03 -13.84
CA GLU A 355 40.65 18.55 -12.61
C GLU A 355 39.14 18.46 -12.74
N VAL A 356 38.52 17.64 -11.89
CA VAL A 356 37.08 17.43 -11.83
C VAL A 356 36.53 18.11 -10.58
N GLU A 357 35.48 18.91 -10.77
CA GLU A 357 34.67 19.46 -9.68
C GLU A 357 33.60 18.44 -9.30
N TYR A 358 33.41 18.20 -8.00
CA TYR A 358 32.45 17.21 -7.51
C TYR A 358 31.82 17.63 -6.18
N THR A 359 30.65 17.07 -5.90
CA THR A 359 29.94 17.23 -4.62
C THR A 359 30.58 16.34 -3.56
N PHE A 360 31.20 16.95 -2.56
CA PHE A 360 31.84 16.25 -1.45
C PHE A 360 30.90 16.09 -0.27
N TYR A 361 30.84 14.87 0.24
CA TYR A 361 30.38 14.49 1.55
C TYR A 361 31.47 13.65 2.25
N ASP A 362 31.41 13.46 3.56
CA ASP A 362 32.35 12.58 4.29
C ASP A 362 31.98 11.10 4.06
N ASP A 363 32.66 10.13 4.68
CA ASP A 363 32.30 8.69 4.49
C ASP A 363 30.85 8.35 4.91
N ASN A 364 30.15 9.26 5.59
CA ASN A 364 28.74 9.14 5.94
C ASN A 364 27.88 10.13 5.12
N PRO A 365 27.00 9.65 4.23
CA PRO A 365 26.14 10.50 3.40
C PRO A 365 24.91 11.06 4.15
N PHE A 366 24.80 10.91 5.47
CA PHE A 366 23.67 11.41 6.28
C PHE A 366 23.40 12.92 6.16
N CYS A 367 24.36 13.70 5.69
CA CYS A 367 24.17 15.12 5.41
C CYS A 367 23.41 15.42 4.10
N LEU A 368 23.07 14.38 3.32
CA LEU A 368 22.39 14.44 2.03
C LEU A 368 20.92 14.06 2.19
N ASP A 369 20.21 14.92 2.92
CA ASP A 369 18.83 14.74 3.36
C ASP A 369 17.90 15.84 2.84
N GLY A 370 18.21 16.48 1.71
CA GLY A 370 17.47 17.65 1.20
C GLY A 370 16.44 17.36 0.10
N LEU A 371 15.30 18.06 0.17
CA LEU A 371 14.36 18.22 -0.96
C LEU A 371 14.97 18.96 -2.18
N VAL A 372 16.04 19.73 -1.95
CA VAL A 372 16.79 20.40 -3.00
C VAL A 372 18.27 20.06 -2.87
N TRP A 373 18.94 19.96 -4.02
CA TRP A 373 20.39 19.83 -4.08
C TRP A 373 21.07 21.05 -3.45
N ALA A 374 22.37 20.95 -3.15
CA ALA A 374 23.14 22.03 -2.54
C ALA A 374 23.16 23.35 -3.37
N ASP A 375 22.81 23.32 -4.66
CA ASP A 375 22.67 24.51 -5.51
C ASP A 375 21.22 25.06 -5.59
N ARG A 376 20.28 24.42 -4.88
CA ARG A 376 18.83 24.70 -4.80
C ARG A 376 18.05 24.30 -6.05
N SER A 377 18.63 23.54 -6.98
CA SER A 377 17.83 22.82 -7.97
C SER A 377 17.01 21.74 -7.26
N VAL A 378 15.80 21.49 -7.77
CA VAL A 378 14.82 20.60 -7.11
C VAL A 378 15.15 19.14 -7.37
N GLN A 379 14.96 18.30 -6.36
CA GLN A 379 15.01 16.85 -6.51
C GLN A 379 13.67 16.28 -7.03
N PRO A 380 13.63 15.02 -7.53
CA PRO A 380 12.42 14.42 -8.10
C PRO A 380 11.26 14.15 -7.13
N ASP A 381 11.50 14.20 -5.83
CA ASP A 381 10.53 14.02 -4.76
C ASP A 381 9.69 15.28 -4.47
N VAL A 382 10.17 16.48 -4.85
CA VAL A 382 9.45 17.75 -4.65
C VAL A 382 8.07 17.79 -5.32
N PRO A 383 7.88 17.32 -6.58
CA PRO A 383 6.55 17.18 -7.17
C PRO A 383 5.59 16.33 -6.34
N GLN A 384 6.06 15.21 -5.76
CA GLN A 384 5.24 14.38 -4.88
C GLN A 384 4.79 15.17 -3.65
N LEU A 385 5.73 15.86 -2.99
CA LEU A 385 5.43 16.69 -1.82
C LEU A 385 4.44 17.80 -2.17
N LYS A 386 4.64 18.47 -3.32
CA LYS A 386 3.75 19.51 -3.82
C LYS A 386 2.33 18.99 -4.00
N HIS A 387 2.17 17.83 -4.65
CA HIS A 387 0.87 17.24 -4.89
C HIS A 387 0.20 16.79 -3.60
N SER A 388 0.89 16.05 -2.72
CA SER A 388 0.31 15.62 -1.44
C SER A 388 -0.17 16.80 -0.59
N HIS A 389 0.64 17.87 -0.51
CA HIS A 389 0.34 19.08 0.28
C HIS A 389 -0.53 20.11 -0.44
N GLN A 390 -1.04 19.82 -1.63
CA GLN A 390 -1.80 20.81 -2.38
C GLN A 390 -3.10 21.16 -1.63
N PRO A 391 -3.44 22.46 -1.51
CA PRO A 391 -4.55 22.92 -0.66
C PRO A 391 -5.91 22.83 -1.35
N VAL A 392 -5.98 22.32 -2.57
CA VAL A 392 -7.23 22.08 -3.30
C VAL A 392 -7.16 20.67 -3.84
N LYS A 393 -8.12 19.83 -3.46
CA LYS A 393 -8.14 18.43 -3.90
C LYS A 393 -9.44 18.11 -4.60
N VAL A 394 -9.36 17.20 -5.57
CA VAL A 394 -10.50 16.71 -6.35
C VAL A 394 -10.62 15.20 -6.14
N ALA A 395 -11.82 14.75 -5.78
CA ALA A 395 -12.13 13.33 -5.64
C ALA A 395 -13.23 12.93 -6.63
N PRO A 396 -13.22 11.69 -7.14
CA PRO A 396 -14.30 11.19 -7.97
C PRO A 396 -15.59 11.01 -7.15
N THR A 397 -16.73 11.01 -7.86
CA THR A 397 -18.01 10.47 -7.36
C THR A 397 -18.34 9.21 -8.17
N ALA A 398 -19.28 8.38 -7.71
CA ALA A 398 -19.87 7.32 -8.54
C ALA A 398 -20.35 7.82 -9.93
N GLU A 399 -20.76 9.08 -10.05
CA GLU A 399 -21.21 9.72 -11.28
C GLU A 399 -20.10 10.51 -12.01
N LEU A 400 -18.83 10.11 -11.86
CA LEU A 400 -17.70 10.72 -12.57
C LEU A 400 -17.90 10.74 -14.10
N THR A 401 -18.54 9.72 -14.67
CA THR A 401 -18.84 9.64 -16.12
C THR A 401 -19.79 10.75 -16.60
N ASP A 402 -20.64 11.27 -15.70
CA ASP A 402 -21.52 12.43 -15.94
C ASP A 402 -20.85 13.79 -15.63
N GLY A 403 -19.59 13.73 -15.18
CA GLY A 403 -18.75 14.87 -14.82
C GLY A 403 -18.86 15.31 -13.37
N GLU A 404 -19.47 14.53 -12.48
CA GLU A 404 -19.62 14.89 -11.07
C GLU A 404 -18.35 14.53 -10.27
N VAL A 405 -17.79 15.51 -9.54
CA VAL A 405 -16.62 15.36 -8.66
C VAL A 405 -16.85 16.08 -7.34
N TYR A 406 -16.14 15.68 -6.29
CA TYR A 406 -15.99 16.52 -5.10
C TYR A 406 -14.77 17.41 -5.24
N ILE A 407 -14.88 18.67 -4.81
CA ILE A 407 -13.76 19.61 -4.74
C ILE A 407 -13.70 20.17 -3.33
N THR A 408 -12.53 20.04 -2.71
CA THR A 408 -12.30 20.46 -1.32
C THR A 408 -11.28 21.58 -1.25
N ASN A 409 -11.64 22.66 -0.56
CA ASN A 409 -10.77 23.79 -0.28
C ASN A 409 -10.10 23.64 1.10
N HIS A 410 -8.91 23.07 1.15
CA HIS A 410 -8.13 22.88 2.39
C HIS A 410 -7.42 24.16 2.88
N PHE A 411 -7.59 25.31 2.22
CA PHE A 411 -7.10 26.57 2.78
C PHE A 411 -7.89 26.94 4.05
N ALA A 412 -7.17 27.43 5.07
CA ALA A 412 -7.81 27.92 6.30
C ALA A 412 -8.45 29.31 6.16
N PHE A 413 -7.98 30.14 5.21
CA PHE A 413 -8.42 31.55 5.07
C PHE A 413 -8.56 32.04 3.63
N THR A 414 -8.24 31.20 2.64
CA THR A 414 -8.24 31.59 1.23
C THR A 414 -9.44 31.00 0.53
N ASP A 415 -10.20 31.86 -0.11
CA ASP A 415 -11.36 31.52 -0.92
C ASP A 415 -10.96 31.14 -2.35
N MET A 416 -11.68 30.20 -2.97
CA MET A 416 -11.37 29.72 -4.32
C MET A 416 -11.49 30.77 -5.44
N ARG A 417 -12.13 31.92 -5.19
CA ARG A 417 -12.09 33.09 -6.10
C ARG A 417 -10.67 33.63 -6.30
N ALA A 418 -9.75 33.39 -5.37
CA ALA A 418 -8.34 33.71 -5.52
C ALA A 418 -7.61 32.83 -6.56
N MET A 419 -8.25 31.74 -7.00
CA MET A 419 -7.70 30.77 -7.95
C MET A 419 -8.41 30.87 -9.31
N ARG A 420 -7.76 30.31 -10.33
CA ARG A 420 -8.32 30.04 -11.66
C ARG A 420 -8.32 28.54 -11.88
N GLY A 421 -9.51 27.94 -11.91
CA GLY A 421 -9.69 26.52 -12.23
C GLY A 421 -9.75 26.27 -13.73
N LYS A 422 -9.22 25.13 -14.15
CA LYS A 422 -9.33 24.59 -15.51
C LYS A 422 -9.56 23.10 -15.45
N TRP A 423 -10.23 22.57 -16.47
CA TRP A 423 -10.39 21.14 -16.65
C TRP A 423 -10.06 20.73 -18.10
N GLN A 424 -9.65 19.48 -18.28
CA GLN A 424 -9.43 18.85 -19.59
C GLN A 424 -9.93 17.42 -19.56
N LEU A 425 -10.71 17.03 -20.58
CA LEU A 425 -10.98 15.63 -20.90
C LEU A 425 -9.90 15.16 -21.88
N VAL A 426 -9.15 14.16 -21.51
CA VAL A 426 -8.01 13.62 -22.28
C VAL A 426 -8.30 12.18 -22.66
N GLU A 427 -8.07 11.84 -23.92
CA GLU A 427 -8.03 10.47 -24.43
C GLU A 427 -6.58 10.17 -24.76
N ASP A 428 -5.99 9.24 -24.03
CA ASP A 428 -4.57 8.97 -23.99
C ASP A 428 -3.70 10.24 -23.80
N ASP A 429 -3.06 10.73 -24.87
CA ASP A 429 -2.27 11.96 -24.88
C ASP A 429 -3.00 13.14 -25.55
N ARG A 430 -4.20 12.91 -26.08
CA ARG A 430 -5.00 13.87 -26.86
C ARG A 430 -6.08 14.52 -26.01
N VAL A 431 -6.01 15.84 -25.86
CA VAL A 431 -7.09 16.63 -25.25
C VAL A 431 -8.32 16.67 -26.17
N LEU A 432 -9.42 16.07 -25.73
CA LEU A 432 -10.71 16.05 -26.45
C LEU A 432 -11.54 17.30 -26.18
N ASP A 433 -11.59 17.72 -24.92
CA ASP A 433 -12.31 18.92 -24.49
C ASP A 433 -11.59 19.61 -23.32
N SER A 434 -11.86 20.91 -23.14
CA SER A 434 -11.30 21.67 -22.04
C SER A 434 -12.10 22.92 -21.75
N GLY A 435 -12.06 23.37 -20.49
CA GLY A 435 -12.80 24.54 -20.07
C GLY A 435 -12.23 25.22 -18.83
N ARG A 436 -12.92 26.30 -18.43
CA ARG A 436 -12.68 26.97 -17.16
C ARG A 436 -13.61 26.40 -16.10
N LEU A 437 -13.12 26.37 -14.88
CA LEU A 437 -13.86 26.02 -13.69
C LEU A 437 -13.69 27.16 -12.67
N ASP A 438 -14.52 28.19 -12.78
CA ASP A 438 -14.52 29.28 -11.80
C ASP A 438 -15.39 28.85 -10.61
N LEU A 439 -14.79 28.76 -9.42
CA LEU A 439 -15.44 28.33 -8.19
C LEU A 439 -15.41 29.45 -7.14
N ASP A 440 -16.46 29.49 -6.34
CA ASP A 440 -16.58 30.28 -5.11
C ASP A 440 -16.85 29.28 -3.99
N LEU A 441 -15.75 28.75 -3.43
CA LEU A 441 -15.74 27.80 -2.31
C LEU A 441 -15.06 28.49 -1.14
N ASP A 442 -15.72 28.46 0.01
CA ASP A 442 -15.21 29.03 1.24
C ASP A 442 -14.04 28.20 1.79
N PRO A 443 -13.18 28.78 2.65
CA PRO A 443 -12.13 28.05 3.34
C PRO A 443 -12.68 26.84 4.13
N GLY A 444 -12.13 25.64 3.90
CA GLY A 444 -12.57 24.39 4.51
C GLY A 444 -13.74 23.70 3.82
N GLU A 445 -14.35 24.31 2.80
CA GLU A 445 -15.55 23.77 2.17
C GLU A 445 -15.23 22.61 1.20
N THR A 446 -15.98 21.52 1.34
CA THR A 446 -16.12 20.47 0.32
C THR A 446 -17.42 20.67 -0.44
N ARG A 447 -17.38 20.64 -1.78
CA ARG A 447 -18.59 20.73 -2.60
C ARG A 447 -18.57 19.74 -3.75
N ARG A 448 -19.74 19.14 -4.02
CA ARG A 448 -20.01 18.42 -5.25
C ARG A 448 -20.15 19.39 -6.44
N VAL A 449 -19.37 19.18 -7.48
CA VAL A 449 -19.24 20.07 -8.64
C VAL A 449 -19.34 19.28 -9.93
N ARG A 450 -20.24 19.71 -10.81
CA ARG A 450 -20.34 19.19 -12.17
C ARG A 450 -19.33 19.86 -13.12
N ILE A 451 -18.43 19.07 -13.69
CA ILE A 451 -17.57 19.46 -14.80
C ILE A 451 -18.36 19.32 -16.11
N PRO A 452 -18.41 20.37 -16.96
CA PRO A 452 -19.27 20.39 -18.13
C PRO A 452 -18.61 19.72 -19.35
N PHE A 453 -18.21 18.46 -19.23
CA PHE A 453 -17.88 17.61 -20.39
C PHE A 453 -19.05 16.69 -20.74
N GLU A 454 -19.04 16.15 -21.95
CA GLU A 454 -19.95 15.10 -22.39
C GLU A 454 -19.13 13.85 -22.74
N GLU A 455 -19.67 12.66 -22.45
CA GLU A 455 -19.06 11.40 -22.90
C GLU A 455 -18.89 11.43 -24.43
N PRO A 456 -17.69 11.11 -24.95
CA PRO A 456 -17.45 11.04 -26.40
C PRO A 456 -18.41 10.06 -27.09
N HIS A 457 -18.96 10.45 -28.24
CA HIS A 457 -19.85 9.57 -29.02
C HIS A 457 -19.17 8.29 -29.56
N HIS A 458 -17.85 8.25 -29.56
CA HIS A 458 -17.03 7.13 -30.00
C HIS A 458 -15.86 7.01 -29.02
N LEU A 459 -15.74 5.84 -28.39
CA LEU A 459 -14.61 5.49 -27.56
C LEU A 459 -13.64 4.64 -28.39
N ASP A 460 -12.38 5.06 -28.45
CA ASP A 460 -11.33 4.36 -29.18
C ASP A 460 -10.91 3.12 -28.37
N ALA A 461 -10.85 1.96 -29.04
CA ALA A 461 -10.60 0.70 -28.37
C ALA A 461 -9.24 0.69 -27.65
N GLY A 462 -9.21 0.27 -26.39
CA GLY A 462 -8.01 0.24 -25.54
C GLY A 462 -7.48 1.60 -25.07
N ALA A 463 -8.12 2.73 -25.46
CA ALA A 463 -7.70 4.05 -25.00
C ALA A 463 -8.11 4.31 -23.54
N ALA A 464 -7.33 5.11 -22.81
CA ALA A 464 -7.77 5.61 -21.51
C ALA A 464 -8.28 7.04 -21.56
N TYR A 465 -9.32 7.29 -20.78
CA TYR A 465 -9.93 8.61 -20.65
C TYR A 465 -9.66 9.17 -19.27
N ARG A 466 -9.17 10.40 -19.20
CA ARG A 466 -8.83 11.07 -17.94
C ARG A 466 -9.41 12.47 -17.86
N LEU A 467 -9.85 12.84 -16.67
CA LEU A 467 -10.20 14.19 -16.29
C LEU A 467 -9.02 14.83 -15.56
N ASN A 468 -8.39 15.82 -16.18
CA ASN A 468 -7.38 16.64 -15.51
C ASN A 468 -8.05 17.90 -14.97
N VAL A 469 -7.97 18.17 -13.68
CA VAL A 469 -8.46 19.40 -13.03
C VAL A 469 -7.28 20.12 -12.38
N SER A 470 -7.15 21.43 -12.62
CA SER A 470 -6.02 22.22 -12.09
C SER A 470 -6.44 23.61 -11.63
N PHE A 471 -5.74 24.11 -10.61
CA PHE A 471 -5.95 25.42 -10.00
C PHE A 471 -4.65 26.21 -9.96
N SER A 472 -4.73 27.48 -10.38
CA SER A 472 -3.58 28.39 -10.44
C SER A 472 -3.89 29.75 -9.85
N LEU A 473 -2.88 30.48 -9.37
CA LEU A 473 -3.05 31.80 -8.78
C LEU A 473 -3.71 32.79 -9.77
N ARG A 474 -4.77 33.48 -9.36
CA ARG A 474 -5.45 34.49 -10.21
C ARG A 474 -4.65 35.77 -10.37
N GLU A 475 -3.92 36.15 -9.32
CA GLU A 475 -3.12 37.37 -9.16
C GLU A 475 -1.71 37.01 -8.64
N PRO A 476 -0.67 37.85 -8.87
CA PRO A 476 0.66 37.57 -8.36
C PRO A 476 0.74 37.77 -6.84
N THR A 477 1.57 36.98 -6.17
CA THR A 477 1.87 37.09 -4.74
C THR A 477 3.32 37.54 -4.52
N ALA A 478 3.78 37.60 -3.27
CA ALA A 478 5.18 37.90 -2.96
C ALA A 478 6.14 36.76 -3.30
N TYR A 479 5.65 35.53 -3.51
CA TYR A 479 6.44 34.32 -3.70
C TYR A 479 6.24 33.63 -5.06
N ALA A 480 5.17 33.98 -5.79
CA ALA A 480 4.88 33.40 -7.09
C ALA A 480 4.12 34.38 -8.00
N ASP A 481 4.32 34.24 -9.31
CA ASP A 481 3.60 35.02 -10.32
C ASP A 481 2.14 34.56 -10.49
N ALA A 482 1.31 35.42 -11.09
CA ALA A 482 -0.03 35.02 -11.51
C ALA A 482 0.05 33.85 -12.51
N GLY A 483 -0.81 32.86 -12.35
CA GLY A 483 -0.80 31.63 -13.15
C GLY A 483 0.13 30.53 -12.64
N HIS A 484 0.82 30.73 -11.51
CA HIS A 484 1.52 29.64 -10.82
C HIS A 484 0.55 28.52 -10.47
N ASP A 485 0.93 27.29 -10.82
CA ASP A 485 0.20 26.05 -10.61
C ASP A 485 0.24 25.66 -9.13
N VAL A 486 -0.92 25.64 -8.47
CA VAL A 486 -1.07 25.41 -7.02
C VAL A 486 -1.49 23.98 -6.72
N ALA A 487 -2.43 23.44 -7.51
CA ALA A 487 -2.98 22.10 -7.32
C ALA A 487 -3.37 21.50 -8.66
N ARG A 488 -3.20 20.19 -8.79
CA ARG A 488 -3.64 19.41 -9.95
C ARG A 488 -3.99 18.00 -9.51
N ASP A 489 -5.11 17.52 -10.00
CA ASP A 489 -5.54 16.13 -9.88
C ASP A 489 -5.90 15.59 -11.27
N GLN A 490 -5.61 14.31 -11.47
CA GLN A 490 -5.94 13.56 -12.68
C GLN A 490 -6.75 12.33 -12.26
N LEU A 491 -7.96 12.21 -12.78
CA LEU A 491 -8.88 11.11 -12.48
C LEU A 491 -9.07 10.26 -13.72
N GLU A 492 -8.91 8.94 -13.62
CA GLU A 492 -9.29 8.01 -14.69
C GLU A 492 -10.82 7.90 -14.72
N ILE A 493 -11.41 8.13 -15.90
CA ILE A 493 -12.86 8.07 -16.08
C ILE A 493 -13.22 6.64 -16.55
N PRO A 494 -14.08 5.91 -15.81
CA PRO A 494 -14.44 4.54 -16.14
C PRO A 494 -15.52 4.49 -17.23
N PHE A 495 -15.20 5.00 -18.43
CA PHE A 495 -16.06 4.79 -19.60
C PHE A 495 -16.04 3.31 -20.03
N ASP A 496 -17.12 2.86 -20.67
CA ASP A 496 -17.23 1.51 -21.24
C ASP A 496 -16.44 1.41 -22.57
N VAL A 497 -15.11 1.45 -22.46
CA VAL A 497 -14.19 1.43 -23.60
C VAL A 497 -14.12 0.03 -24.20
N PRO A 498 -14.27 -0.12 -25.54
CA PRO A 498 -14.12 -1.43 -26.18
C PRO A 498 -12.71 -2.01 -26.05
N ASP A 499 -12.61 -3.33 -25.94
CA ASP A 499 -11.32 -4.02 -25.98
C ASP A 499 -10.59 -3.80 -27.31
N THR A 500 -9.27 -3.71 -27.24
CA THR A 500 -8.40 -3.62 -28.41
C THR A 500 -8.62 -4.82 -29.34
N PRO A 501 -8.87 -4.62 -30.65
CA PRO A 501 -9.06 -5.72 -31.58
C PRO A 501 -7.76 -6.52 -31.77
N THR A 502 -7.84 -7.83 -31.53
CA THR A 502 -6.75 -8.77 -31.81
C THR A 502 -6.55 -8.97 -33.31
N VAL A 503 -5.30 -8.88 -33.77
CA VAL A 503 -4.99 -9.20 -35.17
C VAL A 503 -5.23 -10.67 -35.43
N ALA A 504 -6.00 -10.97 -36.50
CA ALA A 504 -6.22 -12.34 -36.91
C ALA A 504 -4.90 -12.97 -37.35
N GLU A 505 -4.60 -14.16 -36.84
CA GLU A 505 -3.36 -14.88 -37.13
C GLU A 505 -3.11 -15.05 -38.64
N GLY A 506 -4.16 -15.29 -39.43
CA GLY A 506 -4.07 -15.43 -40.89
C GLY A 506 -3.72 -14.15 -41.66
N ASP A 507 -3.75 -12.99 -41.01
CA ASP A 507 -3.34 -11.70 -41.58
C ASP A 507 -1.86 -11.38 -41.30
N LEU A 508 -1.18 -12.18 -40.47
CA LEU A 508 0.25 -12.04 -40.21
C LEU A 508 1.10 -12.68 -41.33
N PRO A 509 2.26 -12.10 -41.69
CA PRO A 509 3.19 -12.72 -42.64
C PRO A 509 3.68 -14.08 -42.14
N ALA A 510 4.06 -14.98 -43.05
CA ALA A 510 4.74 -16.22 -42.65
C ALA A 510 6.17 -15.94 -42.18
N LEU A 511 6.69 -16.78 -41.28
CA LEU A 511 8.07 -16.72 -40.83
C LEU A 511 8.80 -18.06 -40.98
N ASP A 512 10.12 -17.98 -41.05
CA ASP A 512 11.03 -19.11 -41.10
C ASP A 512 11.75 -19.28 -39.75
N VAL A 513 12.07 -20.53 -39.38
CA VAL A 513 12.89 -20.84 -38.20
C VAL A 513 13.89 -21.92 -38.58
N SER A 514 15.14 -21.73 -38.15
CA SER A 514 16.22 -22.70 -38.30
C SER A 514 16.94 -22.90 -36.97
N THR A 515 17.23 -24.15 -36.65
CA THR A 515 17.94 -24.54 -35.43
C THR A 515 19.35 -25.04 -35.76
N ALA A 516 20.33 -24.53 -35.02
CA ALA A 516 21.71 -25.01 -34.95
C ALA A 516 21.99 -25.59 -33.56
N ASP A 517 23.20 -26.08 -33.33
CA ASP A 517 23.58 -26.66 -32.02
C ASP A 517 23.67 -25.58 -30.92
N ASP A 518 24.00 -24.34 -31.30
CA ASP A 518 24.27 -23.19 -30.42
C ASP A 518 23.32 -22.00 -30.63
N ALA A 519 22.34 -22.12 -31.53
CA ALA A 519 21.46 -21.02 -31.89
C ALA A 519 20.11 -21.43 -32.47
N VAL A 520 19.08 -20.62 -32.22
CA VAL A 520 17.79 -20.65 -32.92
C VAL A 520 17.62 -19.32 -33.67
N THR A 521 17.50 -19.37 -35.00
CA THR A 521 17.27 -18.18 -35.82
C THR A 521 15.84 -18.16 -36.33
N VAL A 522 15.12 -17.08 -36.06
CA VAL A 522 13.77 -16.80 -36.59
C VAL A 522 13.87 -15.62 -37.55
N SER A 523 13.30 -15.74 -38.74
CA SER A 523 13.37 -14.69 -39.78
C SER A 523 12.05 -14.53 -40.51
N GLY A 524 11.76 -13.30 -40.92
CA GLY A 524 10.54 -12.96 -41.66
C GLY A 524 10.76 -11.81 -42.63
N ASP A 525 9.70 -11.11 -43.01
CA ASP A 525 9.81 -9.96 -43.91
C ASP A 525 10.45 -8.78 -43.17
N GLY A 526 11.73 -8.54 -43.43
CA GLY A 526 12.46 -7.39 -42.87
C GLY A 526 13.05 -7.60 -41.48
N PHE A 527 13.04 -8.82 -40.92
CA PHE A 527 13.64 -9.10 -39.61
C PHE A 527 14.37 -10.45 -39.56
N GLU A 528 15.38 -10.53 -38.68
CA GLU A 528 16.11 -11.75 -38.33
C GLU A 528 16.55 -11.67 -36.86
N TYR A 529 16.12 -12.64 -36.05
CA TYR A 529 16.41 -12.75 -34.63
C TYR A 529 17.19 -14.03 -34.35
N THR A 530 18.21 -13.95 -33.50
CA THR A 530 19.02 -15.10 -33.11
C THR A 530 18.98 -15.25 -31.60
N LEU A 531 18.46 -16.37 -31.13
CA LEU A 531 18.51 -16.82 -29.73
C LEU A 531 19.75 -17.70 -29.55
N ASP A 532 20.57 -17.38 -28.56
CA ASP A 532 21.72 -18.20 -28.15
C ASP A 532 21.22 -19.27 -27.17
N THR A 533 21.42 -20.54 -27.50
CA THR A 533 20.87 -21.65 -26.69
C THR A 533 21.63 -21.89 -25.39
N ASP A 534 22.88 -21.44 -25.29
CA ASP A 534 23.66 -21.52 -24.06
C ASP A 534 23.27 -20.38 -23.10
N ALA A 535 22.91 -19.21 -23.65
CA ALA A 535 22.47 -18.05 -22.88
C ALA A 535 20.96 -18.02 -22.59
N GLY A 536 20.13 -18.68 -23.40
CA GLY A 536 18.67 -18.74 -23.21
C GLY A 536 17.92 -17.44 -23.57
N THR A 537 18.58 -16.52 -24.27
CA THR A 537 18.08 -15.18 -24.61
C THR A 537 18.47 -14.80 -26.04
N PHE A 538 17.86 -13.75 -26.60
CA PHE A 538 18.31 -13.23 -27.90
C PHE A 538 19.71 -12.62 -27.78
N SER A 539 20.60 -13.02 -28.68
CA SER A 539 21.94 -12.45 -28.85
C SER A 539 22.02 -11.43 -29.98
N ALA A 540 20.97 -11.34 -30.80
CA ALA A 540 20.77 -10.28 -31.77
C ALA A 540 19.29 -10.22 -32.18
N MET A 541 18.73 -9.02 -32.26
CA MET A 541 17.48 -8.76 -32.96
C MET A 541 17.67 -7.67 -34.01
N ASN A 542 17.61 -8.02 -35.30
CA ASN A 542 17.66 -7.06 -36.39
C ASN A 542 16.27 -6.86 -37.00
N TYR A 543 15.84 -5.61 -37.12
CA TYR A 543 14.56 -5.23 -37.75
C TYR A 543 14.78 -4.03 -38.68
N GLY A 544 14.32 -4.12 -39.92
CA GLY A 544 14.48 -3.04 -40.91
C GLY A 544 15.93 -2.68 -41.24
N GLY A 545 16.90 -3.55 -40.92
CA GLY A 545 18.33 -3.28 -41.04
C GLY A 545 18.95 -2.55 -39.82
N THR A 546 18.19 -2.35 -38.75
CA THR A 546 18.64 -1.79 -37.47
C THR A 546 18.74 -2.90 -36.43
N ASP A 547 19.87 -2.98 -35.73
CA ASP A 547 19.99 -3.82 -34.55
C ASP A 547 19.26 -3.12 -33.39
N VAL A 548 18.26 -3.79 -32.82
CA VAL A 548 17.39 -3.21 -31.77
C VAL A 548 17.68 -3.79 -30.38
N VAL A 549 18.33 -4.96 -30.29
CA VAL A 549 18.75 -5.61 -29.03
C VAL A 549 20.12 -6.25 -29.23
N ASP A 550 21.05 -5.97 -28.33
CA ASP A 550 22.37 -6.62 -28.25
C ASP A 550 22.31 -7.93 -27.44
N ARG A 551 21.53 -7.95 -26.35
CA ARG A 551 21.29 -9.15 -25.53
C ARG A 551 19.98 -9.05 -24.75
N GLY A 552 19.32 -10.18 -24.53
CA GLY A 552 18.15 -10.31 -23.65
C GLY A 552 16.88 -10.61 -24.44
N PRO A 553 15.69 -10.35 -23.86
CA PRO A 553 15.45 -10.02 -22.45
C PRO A 553 15.91 -11.15 -21.50
N GLN A 554 16.40 -10.80 -20.31
CA GLN A 554 16.75 -11.73 -19.23
C GLN A 554 15.99 -11.36 -17.95
N PHE A 555 15.50 -12.34 -17.19
CA PHE A 555 14.91 -12.07 -15.88
C PHE A 555 15.91 -11.34 -14.97
N ASN A 556 15.42 -10.31 -14.29
CA ASN A 556 16.21 -9.48 -13.39
C ASN A 556 15.42 -9.21 -12.10
N ALA A 557 16.07 -9.42 -10.97
CA ALA A 557 15.54 -9.11 -9.63
C ALA A 557 16.42 -8.09 -8.88
N TRP A 558 17.27 -7.35 -9.59
CA TRP A 558 18.25 -6.45 -9.01
C TRP A 558 18.21 -5.04 -9.58
N ARG A 559 18.40 -4.08 -8.69
CA ARG A 559 18.75 -2.69 -8.97
C ARG A 559 19.75 -2.21 -7.91
N ALA A 560 20.46 -1.11 -8.20
CA ALA A 560 21.34 -0.49 -7.21
C ALA A 560 20.53 -0.11 -5.94
N PRO A 561 21.00 -0.43 -4.73
CA PRO A 561 20.29 -0.06 -3.51
C PRO A 561 20.20 1.47 -3.34
N ILE A 562 19.04 1.95 -2.90
CA ILE A 562 18.85 3.35 -2.46
C ILE A 562 19.42 3.57 -1.08
N MET A 563 19.63 4.84 -0.75
CA MET A 563 20.18 5.22 0.56
C MET A 563 19.36 4.66 1.72
N ASN A 564 18.03 4.57 1.57
CA ASN A 564 17.17 3.97 2.59
C ASN A 564 17.48 2.49 2.86
N GLU A 565 17.99 1.76 1.87
CA GLU A 565 18.20 0.29 1.92
C GLU A 565 19.62 -0.11 2.38
N VAL A 566 20.53 0.85 2.51
CA VAL A 566 21.94 0.61 2.92
C VAL A 566 22.27 1.14 4.31
N GLN A 567 21.36 1.88 4.95
CA GLN A 567 21.60 2.53 6.24
C GLN A 567 21.06 1.68 7.38
N GLY A 568 21.91 1.33 8.36
CA GLY A 568 21.61 0.45 9.49
C GLY A 568 20.64 0.98 10.56
N TRP A 569 19.64 1.80 10.20
CA TRP A 569 18.65 2.38 11.11
C TRP A 569 17.37 1.52 11.24
N GLY A 570 17.48 0.22 10.95
CA GLY A 570 16.33 -0.69 10.90
C GLY A 570 15.70 -0.83 9.52
N SER A 571 16.33 -0.28 8.48
CA SER A 571 15.90 -0.39 7.08
C SER A 571 17.04 -0.86 6.16
N GLU A 572 17.99 -1.65 6.65
CA GLU A 572 19.13 -2.10 5.83
C GLU A 572 18.83 -3.44 5.17
N GLN A 573 18.18 -3.44 4.01
CA GLN A 573 17.84 -4.68 3.28
C GLN A 573 18.92 -5.12 2.30
N ALA A 574 19.79 -4.20 1.86
CA ALA A 574 20.77 -4.45 0.81
C ALA A 574 21.75 -5.58 1.14
N SER A 575 22.16 -5.75 2.39
CA SER A 575 23.04 -6.85 2.82
C SER A 575 22.50 -8.23 2.44
N SER A 576 21.21 -8.47 2.63
CA SER A 576 20.56 -9.74 2.27
C SER A 576 20.58 -9.98 0.75
N TRP A 577 20.43 -8.92 -0.04
CA TRP A 577 20.43 -9.00 -1.50
C TRP A 577 21.82 -9.32 -2.06
N TYR A 578 22.85 -8.67 -1.52
CA TYR A 578 24.24 -8.99 -1.83
C TYR A 578 24.62 -10.40 -1.37
N ALA A 579 24.16 -10.83 -0.19
CA ALA A 579 24.38 -12.19 0.30
C ALA A 579 23.74 -13.24 -0.62
N ALA A 580 22.55 -12.95 -1.14
CA ALA A 580 21.86 -13.75 -2.13
C ALA A 580 22.45 -13.64 -3.55
N GLY A 581 23.42 -12.74 -3.79
CA GLY A 581 24.06 -12.50 -5.07
C GLY A 581 23.13 -11.98 -6.16
N LEU A 582 22.10 -11.21 -5.77
CA LEU A 582 21.16 -10.60 -6.73
C LEU A 582 21.86 -9.60 -7.66
N ASP A 583 22.96 -8.99 -7.23
CA ASP A 583 23.81 -8.09 -8.02
C ASP A 583 24.56 -8.79 -9.18
N HIS A 584 24.57 -10.12 -9.19
CA HIS A 584 25.32 -10.94 -10.15
C HIS A 584 24.53 -12.13 -10.70
N LEU A 585 23.28 -11.89 -11.11
CA LEU A 585 22.41 -12.93 -11.66
C LEU A 585 22.97 -13.54 -12.96
N THR A 586 23.10 -14.86 -12.97
CA THR A 586 23.59 -15.66 -14.10
C THR A 586 22.54 -16.68 -14.51
N GLN A 587 22.13 -16.66 -15.78
CA GLN A 587 21.20 -17.66 -16.31
C GLN A 587 21.93 -18.99 -16.59
N LEU A 588 21.35 -20.08 -16.11
CA LEU A 588 21.73 -21.46 -16.37
C LEU A 588 20.61 -22.12 -17.19
N VAL A 589 20.88 -22.48 -18.43
CA VAL A 589 19.89 -23.11 -19.32
C VAL A 589 19.90 -24.63 -19.14
N ASP A 590 18.71 -25.21 -18.96
CA ASP A 590 18.51 -26.66 -18.87
C ASP A 590 18.02 -27.26 -20.18
N ASP A 591 17.03 -26.63 -20.81
CA ASP A 591 16.44 -27.07 -22.07
C ASP A 591 16.01 -25.87 -22.91
N VAL A 592 16.14 -26.02 -24.24
CA VAL A 592 15.57 -25.10 -25.22
C VAL A 592 14.76 -25.92 -26.20
N SER A 593 13.47 -25.65 -26.28
CA SER A 593 12.56 -26.32 -27.19
C SER A 593 11.94 -25.32 -28.17
N VAL A 594 11.72 -25.75 -29.41
CA VAL A 594 11.19 -24.89 -30.48
C VAL A 594 9.99 -25.57 -31.10
N GLU A 595 8.85 -24.87 -31.09
CA GLU A 595 7.61 -25.30 -31.70
C GLU A 595 7.16 -24.30 -32.76
N ARG A 596 6.92 -24.79 -33.99
CA ARG A 596 6.18 -24.01 -34.98
C ARG A 596 4.69 -24.21 -34.71
N VAL A 597 4.07 -23.24 -34.04
CA VAL A 597 2.63 -23.23 -33.71
C VAL A 597 1.80 -23.10 -34.98
N SER A 598 2.22 -22.20 -35.88
CA SER A 598 1.61 -22.02 -37.20
C SER A 598 2.60 -21.41 -38.21
N ASP A 599 2.14 -21.13 -39.44
CA ASP A 599 2.98 -20.49 -40.47
C ASP A 599 3.53 -19.10 -40.02
N PRO A 600 2.72 -18.22 -39.38
CA PRO A 600 3.17 -16.93 -38.86
C PRO A 600 3.64 -16.92 -37.39
N HIS A 601 3.71 -18.06 -36.68
CA HIS A 601 3.99 -18.09 -35.24
C HIS A 601 4.91 -19.25 -34.83
N VAL A 602 6.01 -18.92 -34.15
CA VAL A 602 6.91 -19.88 -33.51
C VAL A 602 6.99 -19.57 -32.01
N ARG A 603 6.93 -20.62 -31.19
CA ARG A 603 7.22 -20.57 -29.75
C ARG A 603 8.60 -21.17 -29.49
N ILE A 604 9.41 -20.49 -28.68
CA ILE A 604 10.67 -21.00 -28.14
C ILE A 604 10.54 -21.02 -26.62
N ASP A 605 10.59 -22.21 -26.03
CA ASP A 605 10.54 -22.39 -24.58
C ASP A 605 11.96 -22.63 -24.06
N VAL A 606 12.35 -21.88 -23.02
CA VAL A 606 13.65 -21.98 -22.34
C VAL A 606 13.40 -22.27 -20.87
N ASP A 607 13.72 -23.49 -20.45
CA ASP A 607 13.69 -23.88 -19.04
C ASP A 607 15.10 -23.74 -18.44
N GLY A 608 15.20 -23.22 -17.23
CA GLY A 608 16.47 -23.03 -16.58
C GLY A 608 16.37 -22.48 -15.17
N PHE A 609 17.48 -21.90 -14.72
CA PHE A 609 17.61 -21.32 -13.40
C PHE A 609 18.44 -20.04 -13.46
N VAL A 610 17.93 -18.95 -12.90
CA VAL A 610 18.69 -17.72 -12.73
C VAL A 610 19.35 -17.73 -11.36
N GLN A 611 20.66 -17.98 -11.36
CA GLN A 611 21.49 -18.14 -10.17
C GLN A 611 22.03 -16.79 -9.69
N GLY A 612 21.84 -16.48 -8.42
CA GLY A 612 22.58 -15.45 -7.69
C GLY A 612 23.85 -16.03 -7.05
N ALA A 613 23.93 -15.99 -5.72
CA ALA A 613 25.08 -16.55 -5.01
C ALA A 613 25.15 -18.07 -5.17
N PRO A 614 26.33 -18.64 -5.53
CA PRO A 614 26.48 -20.05 -5.84
C PRO A 614 26.23 -20.95 -4.62
N PRO A 615 26.03 -22.27 -4.82
CA PRO A 615 25.97 -23.25 -3.75
C PRO A 615 27.09 -23.06 -2.72
N THR A 616 26.72 -23.00 -1.45
CA THR A 616 27.67 -23.02 -0.33
C THR A 616 27.73 -24.43 0.25
N THR A 617 28.94 -24.85 0.62
CA THR A 617 29.09 -26.09 1.38
C THR A 617 28.64 -25.85 2.81
N VAL A 618 27.63 -26.59 3.25
CA VAL A 618 27.16 -26.61 4.63
C VAL A 618 27.56 -27.93 5.28
N ARG A 619 27.97 -27.87 6.55
CA ARG A 619 28.27 -29.06 7.35
C ARG A 619 26.96 -29.53 8.00
N LYS A 620 26.70 -30.83 7.94
CA LYS A 620 25.51 -31.44 8.53
C LYS A 620 25.87 -32.54 9.53
N THR A 621 24.98 -32.76 10.49
CA THR A 621 24.94 -33.92 11.39
C THR A 621 23.79 -34.83 10.98
N PRO A 622 24.01 -36.16 10.82
CA PRO A 622 22.93 -37.07 10.47
C PRO A 622 21.85 -37.16 11.56
N ASP A 623 20.59 -37.23 11.14
CA ASP A 623 19.48 -37.70 11.97
C ASP A 623 19.45 -39.22 11.94
N ALA A 624 19.71 -39.85 13.10
CA ALA A 624 19.68 -41.31 13.22
C ALA A 624 18.26 -41.88 13.42
N SER A 625 17.23 -41.02 13.40
CA SER A 625 15.82 -41.41 13.51
C SER A 625 15.24 -41.90 12.17
N ALA A 626 13.98 -42.36 12.19
CA ALA A 626 13.26 -42.73 10.97
C ALA A 626 12.80 -41.53 10.13
N THR A 627 12.83 -40.31 10.67
CA THR A 627 12.39 -39.08 9.99
C THR A 627 13.41 -38.62 8.94
N GLY A 628 14.71 -38.72 9.24
CA GLY A 628 15.79 -38.36 8.32
C GLY A 628 15.99 -36.85 8.16
N SER A 629 15.73 -36.08 9.22
CA SER A 629 15.88 -34.61 9.22
C SER A 629 17.30 -34.22 9.64
N ASP A 630 18.28 -34.39 8.74
CA ASP A 630 19.69 -34.09 9.04
C ASP A 630 19.89 -32.62 9.42
N GLY A 631 20.56 -32.38 10.55
CA GLY A 631 20.74 -31.06 11.12
C GLY A 631 21.84 -30.28 10.42
N THR A 632 21.58 -29.03 10.04
CA THR A 632 22.56 -28.13 9.43
C THR A 632 23.29 -27.34 10.50
N LEU A 633 24.62 -27.39 10.52
CA LEU A 633 25.45 -26.59 11.41
C LEU A 633 25.59 -25.17 10.84
N VAL A 634 25.15 -24.17 11.60
CA VAL A 634 25.26 -22.75 11.26
C VAL A 634 26.29 -22.09 12.19
N GLY A 635 27.11 -21.18 11.64
CA GLY A 635 28.19 -20.49 12.37
C GLY A 635 29.59 -21.15 12.30
N ASP A 636 29.69 -22.38 11.77
CA ASP A 636 30.89 -23.25 11.79
C ASP A 636 31.34 -23.66 13.21
N PRO A 637 30.45 -24.28 14.00
CA PRO A 637 30.74 -24.63 15.38
C PRO A 637 31.88 -25.63 15.54
N GLU A 638 32.60 -25.52 16.67
CA GLU A 638 33.73 -26.40 16.96
C GLU A 638 33.27 -27.81 17.35
N ILE A 639 33.82 -28.83 16.70
CA ILE A 639 33.58 -30.23 17.08
C ILE A 639 34.56 -30.61 18.18
N VAL A 640 34.03 -30.86 19.38
CA VAL A 640 34.80 -31.17 20.59
C VAL A 640 34.57 -32.63 21.04
N SER A 641 35.24 -33.04 22.11
CA SER A 641 35.01 -34.37 22.71
C SER A 641 33.72 -34.38 23.53
N GLY A 642 32.79 -35.25 23.15
CA GLY A 642 31.51 -35.43 23.83
C GLY A 642 31.57 -36.34 25.06
N ARG A 643 30.42 -36.53 25.71
CA ARG A 643 30.18 -37.54 26.75
C ARG A 643 30.39 -38.93 26.18
N ASN A 644 29.91 -39.16 24.96
CA ASN A 644 30.01 -40.41 24.22
C ASN A 644 30.41 -40.14 22.76
N GLY A 645 31.69 -39.87 22.51
CA GLY A 645 32.20 -39.64 21.16
C GLY A 645 32.49 -38.16 20.91
N SER A 646 31.80 -37.55 19.96
CA SER A 646 31.94 -36.13 19.63
C SER A 646 30.74 -35.31 20.11
N ALA A 647 30.94 -34.01 20.28
CA ALA A 647 29.91 -33.04 20.61
C ALA A 647 30.15 -31.75 19.82
N VAL A 648 29.13 -30.92 19.71
CA VAL A 648 29.21 -29.61 19.05
C VAL A 648 29.27 -28.51 20.10
N GLN A 649 30.28 -27.65 20.04
CA GLN A 649 30.38 -26.46 20.86
C GLN A 649 29.78 -25.28 20.10
N LEU A 650 28.75 -24.68 20.69
CA LEU A 650 28.00 -23.55 20.14
C LEU A 650 28.36 -22.30 20.96
N ASP A 651 28.75 -21.22 20.31
CA ASP A 651 29.34 -20.03 20.99
C ASP A 651 28.37 -18.86 21.21
N GLY A 652 27.11 -19.00 20.80
CA GLY A 652 26.08 -17.97 20.85
C GLY A 652 25.79 -17.31 19.49
N ASP A 653 26.66 -17.48 18.49
CA ASP A 653 26.34 -17.21 17.08
C ASP A 653 26.12 -18.51 16.29
N ASP A 654 26.59 -19.64 16.84
CA ASP A 654 26.41 -20.98 16.29
C ASP A 654 25.08 -21.65 16.70
N TYR A 655 24.49 -22.44 15.80
CA TYR A 655 23.34 -23.29 16.11
C TYR A 655 23.22 -24.49 15.16
N VAL A 656 22.28 -25.40 15.47
CA VAL A 656 21.94 -26.53 14.59
C VAL A 656 20.48 -26.45 14.18
N ASP A 657 20.23 -26.40 12.87
CA ASP A 657 18.90 -26.28 12.28
C ASP A 657 18.40 -27.64 11.77
N ALA A 658 17.30 -28.14 12.35
CA ALA A 658 16.68 -29.39 11.96
C ALA A 658 15.62 -29.25 10.85
N GLY A 659 15.37 -28.03 10.36
CA GLY A 659 14.26 -27.71 9.48
C GLY A 659 12.90 -27.85 10.16
N SER A 660 11.84 -27.87 9.35
CA SER A 660 10.44 -27.94 9.79
C SER A 660 9.70 -29.22 9.32
N PRO A 661 10.24 -30.43 9.54
CA PRO A 661 9.53 -31.66 9.17
C PRO A 661 8.22 -31.83 9.96
N GLU A 662 7.18 -32.36 9.31
CA GLU A 662 5.86 -32.60 9.92
C GLU A 662 5.95 -33.45 11.20
N ALA A 663 6.90 -34.39 11.27
CA ALA A 663 7.12 -35.26 12.42
C ALA A 663 7.55 -34.52 13.71
N LEU A 664 8.01 -33.27 13.60
CA LEU A 664 8.34 -32.41 14.74
C LEU A 664 7.25 -31.38 15.04
N ASN A 665 6.21 -31.28 14.20
CA ASN A 665 5.12 -30.32 14.36
C ASN A 665 3.98 -30.91 15.20
N PHE A 666 4.10 -30.86 16.52
CA PHE A 666 3.10 -31.44 17.42
C PHE A 666 1.89 -30.53 17.60
N THR A 667 0.70 -31.03 17.22
CA THR A 667 -0.56 -30.30 17.38
C THR A 667 -1.37 -30.72 18.62
N SER A 668 -0.82 -31.59 19.46
CA SER A 668 -1.46 -32.08 20.69
C SER A 668 -0.43 -32.52 21.73
N PRO A 669 -0.77 -32.48 23.04
CA PRO A 669 0.07 -33.03 24.08
C PRO A 669 0.41 -34.51 23.88
N GLY A 670 1.53 -34.96 24.44
CA GLY A 670 2.00 -36.34 24.34
C GLY A 670 3.33 -36.49 23.60
N PHE A 671 4.33 -35.67 23.92
CA PHE A 671 5.66 -35.73 23.28
C PHE A 671 6.77 -35.45 24.30
N THR A 672 8.02 -35.73 23.92
CA THR A 672 9.19 -35.52 24.78
C THR A 672 10.34 -34.88 24.01
N VAL A 673 11.00 -33.88 24.61
CA VAL A 673 12.21 -33.23 24.08
C VAL A 673 13.33 -33.38 25.10
N SER A 674 14.51 -33.81 24.66
CA SER A 674 15.67 -34.06 25.52
C SER A 674 16.95 -33.51 24.89
N ILE A 675 17.80 -32.92 25.72
CA ILE A 675 19.12 -32.42 25.34
C ILE A 675 20.17 -32.84 26.38
N THR A 676 21.33 -33.29 25.91
CA THR A 676 22.52 -33.49 26.74
C THR A 676 23.54 -32.40 26.42
N PHE A 677 23.93 -31.63 27.43
CA PHE A 677 24.75 -30.44 27.28
C PHE A 677 25.80 -30.30 28.38
N ASP A 678 26.82 -29.48 28.15
CA ASP A 678 27.82 -29.04 29.13
C ASP A 678 27.94 -27.50 29.05
N GLY A 679 27.71 -26.85 30.19
CA GLY A 679 27.62 -25.40 30.33
C GLY A 679 26.30 -24.82 29.80
N VAL A 680 25.74 -23.85 30.53
CA VAL A 680 24.57 -23.08 30.08
C VAL A 680 24.66 -21.65 30.60
N GLU A 681 24.19 -20.71 29.79
CA GLU A 681 24.11 -19.30 30.17
C GLU A 681 22.90 -19.04 31.07
N THR A 682 23.03 -18.06 31.98
CA THR A 682 21.94 -17.61 32.85
C THR A 682 21.80 -16.09 32.78
N GLY A 683 20.60 -15.60 33.09
CA GLY A 683 20.19 -14.21 32.91
C GLY A 683 19.81 -13.93 31.45
N GLY A 684 18.51 -13.74 31.18
CA GLY A 684 17.96 -13.63 29.82
C GLY A 684 17.20 -14.87 29.35
N ASP A 685 16.85 -14.93 28.07
CA ASP A 685 16.10 -16.03 27.46
C ASP A 685 16.99 -16.80 26.48
N HIS A 686 17.30 -18.05 26.84
CA HIS A 686 18.39 -18.84 26.27
C HIS A 686 17.84 -20.19 25.77
N PRO A 687 17.48 -20.31 24.48
CA PRO A 687 16.92 -21.54 23.93
C PRO A 687 17.93 -22.69 23.96
N LEU A 688 17.51 -23.90 24.33
CA LEU A 688 18.32 -25.11 24.20
C LEU A 688 17.83 -25.96 23.02
N VAL A 689 16.52 -26.19 22.96
CA VAL A 689 15.83 -26.77 21.80
C VAL A 689 14.49 -26.05 21.65
N ALA A 690 14.26 -25.36 20.54
CA ALA A 690 13.06 -24.56 20.31
C ALA A 690 12.44 -24.86 18.95
N LYS A 691 11.11 -24.86 18.88
CA LYS A 691 10.34 -24.86 17.64
C LYS A 691 9.43 -23.63 17.62
N GLY A 692 10.05 -22.46 17.78
CA GLY A 692 9.35 -21.19 18.02
C GLY A 692 8.86 -21.00 19.46
N ASP A 693 8.64 -19.74 19.82
CA ASP A 693 7.89 -19.28 21.00
C ASP A 693 6.40 -19.62 20.92
N HIS A 694 5.84 -19.80 19.73
CA HIS A 694 4.43 -20.14 19.52
C HIS A 694 4.14 -21.64 19.35
N GLN A 695 5.05 -22.54 19.73
CA GLN A 695 4.75 -23.99 19.82
C GLN A 695 5.31 -24.67 21.07
N TYR A 696 6.61 -24.98 21.11
CA TYR A 696 7.26 -25.56 22.30
C TYR A 696 8.74 -25.20 22.35
N ALA A 697 9.28 -25.04 23.55
CA ALA A 697 10.72 -25.00 23.74
C ALA A 697 11.17 -25.54 25.09
N LEU A 698 12.38 -26.11 25.08
CA LEU A 698 13.20 -26.40 26.24
C LEU A 698 14.30 -25.34 26.31
N LYS A 699 14.35 -24.57 27.39
CA LYS A 699 15.20 -23.36 27.48
C LYS A 699 15.64 -23.01 28.90
N VAL A 700 16.56 -22.07 29.00
CA VAL A 700 16.80 -21.30 30.22
C VAL A 700 16.07 -19.97 30.13
N ASN A 701 15.33 -19.63 31.18
CA ASN A 701 14.64 -18.35 31.32
C ASN A 701 15.07 -17.71 32.64
N ASP A 702 15.79 -16.60 32.52
CA ASP A 702 16.62 -15.99 33.55
C ASP A 702 17.55 -17.02 34.20
N ASP A 703 17.24 -17.44 35.43
CA ASP A 703 18.04 -18.40 36.19
C ASP A 703 17.28 -19.73 36.40
N ARG A 704 16.38 -20.09 35.47
CA ARG A 704 15.51 -21.28 35.56
C ARG A 704 15.58 -22.15 34.32
N PHE A 705 15.63 -23.47 34.49
CA PHE A 705 15.27 -24.36 33.41
C PHE A 705 13.76 -24.30 33.20
N SER A 706 13.33 -24.20 31.95
CA SER A 706 11.93 -24.08 31.56
C SER A 706 11.61 -24.98 30.39
N PHE A 707 10.46 -25.64 30.44
CA PHE A 707 9.84 -26.31 29.31
C PHE A 707 8.41 -25.80 29.16
N PHE A 708 8.04 -25.36 27.95
CA PHE A 708 6.70 -24.87 27.68
C PHE A 708 6.09 -25.46 26.43
N ILE A 709 4.76 -25.39 26.37
CA ILE A 709 3.94 -25.53 25.18
C ILE A 709 3.07 -24.28 25.00
N TYR A 710 2.60 -24.03 23.78
CA TYR A 710 1.74 -22.91 23.44
C TYR A 710 0.44 -23.37 22.77
N ASP A 711 -0.70 -22.92 23.29
CA ASP A 711 -2.04 -23.09 22.70
C ASP A 711 -2.84 -21.77 22.75
N GLU A 712 -2.38 -20.74 22.05
CA GLU A 712 -2.81 -19.32 22.24
C GLU A 712 -2.31 -18.71 23.57
N THR A 713 -1.92 -19.55 24.54
CA THR A 713 -1.26 -19.12 25.78
C THR A 713 -0.07 -20.02 26.14
N TRP A 714 0.90 -19.47 26.87
CA TRP A 714 2.07 -20.23 27.32
C TRP A 714 1.77 -21.04 28.58
N VAL A 715 1.92 -22.36 28.46
CA VAL A 715 1.90 -23.29 29.58
C VAL A 715 3.32 -23.77 29.83
N ALA A 716 3.94 -23.31 30.93
CA ALA A 716 5.34 -23.62 31.24
C ALA A 716 5.52 -24.30 32.61
N VAL A 717 6.40 -25.28 32.67
CA VAL A 717 7.01 -25.79 33.90
C VAL A 717 8.43 -25.25 34.01
N ASN A 718 8.79 -24.67 35.16
CA ASN A 718 10.13 -24.15 35.40
C ASN A 718 10.52 -24.25 36.87
N ASP A 719 11.82 -24.39 37.13
CA ASP A 719 12.41 -24.26 38.45
C ASP A 719 13.85 -23.74 38.36
N THR A 720 14.37 -23.26 39.49
CA THR A 720 15.66 -22.56 39.59
C THR A 720 16.81 -23.52 39.34
N ILE A 721 17.71 -23.13 38.44
CA ILE A 721 18.92 -23.91 38.12
C ILE A 721 19.73 -24.12 39.42
N PRO A 722 20.14 -25.35 39.76
CA PRO A 722 20.93 -25.60 40.96
C PRO A 722 22.21 -24.77 40.98
N SER A 723 22.45 -24.02 42.07
CA SER A 723 23.64 -23.17 42.19
C SER A 723 24.97 -23.94 42.21
N ASP A 724 24.90 -25.26 42.40
CA ASP A 724 26.02 -26.21 42.38
C ASP A 724 26.03 -27.10 41.13
N LEU A 725 25.25 -26.77 40.09
CA LEU A 725 25.39 -27.37 38.77
C LEU A 725 26.83 -27.13 38.30
N SER A 726 27.65 -28.17 38.35
CA SER A 726 29.08 -28.11 38.07
C SER A 726 29.34 -28.26 36.58
N ASP A 727 30.42 -27.68 36.07
CA ASP A 727 30.93 -28.00 34.73
C ASP A 727 30.98 -29.53 34.50
N GLY A 728 30.42 -29.98 33.38
CA GLY A 728 30.21 -31.38 33.06
C GLY A 728 28.88 -31.66 32.36
N TRP A 729 28.74 -32.90 31.88
CA TRP A 729 27.57 -33.32 31.10
C TRP A 729 26.32 -33.50 31.94
N HIS A 730 25.26 -32.78 31.56
CA HIS A 730 23.92 -32.86 32.12
C HIS A 730 22.90 -33.21 31.04
N THR A 731 21.81 -33.89 31.41
CA THR A 731 20.69 -34.16 30.51
C THR A 731 19.43 -33.51 31.03
N LEU A 732 18.84 -32.59 30.27
CA LEU A 732 17.56 -31.96 30.56
C LEU A 732 16.48 -32.54 29.64
N THR A 733 15.35 -32.94 30.21
CA THR A 733 14.24 -33.54 29.46
C THR A 733 12.90 -32.92 29.83
N GLY A 734 12.22 -32.32 28.85
CA GLY A 734 10.85 -31.86 28.94
C GLY A 734 9.88 -32.92 28.41
N VAL A 735 8.93 -33.36 29.24
CA VAL A 735 7.87 -34.30 28.86
C VAL A 735 6.54 -33.56 28.91
N CYS A 736 5.86 -33.49 27.77
CA CYS A 736 4.47 -33.03 27.68
C CYS A 736 3.57 -34.25 27.67
N ASP A 737 2.98 -34.57 28.82
CA ASP A 737 1.95 -35.61 28.93
C ASP A 737 0.56 -34.99 28.68
N THR A 738 -0.49 -35.80 28.71
CA THR A 738 -1.86 -35.34 28.43
C THR A 738 -2.41 -34.32 29.43
N ASP A 739 -1.94 -34.34 30.68
CA ASP A 739 -2.43 -33.48 31.78
C ASP A 739 -1.30 -32.88 32.64
N GLU A 740 -0.03 -33.10 32.28
CA GLU A 740 1.12 -32.68 33.06
C GLU A 740 2.36 -32.41 32.20
N LEU A 741 2.97 -31.24 32.41
CA LEU A 741 4.33 -30.95 31.98
C LEU A 741 5.30 -31.40 33.07
N ARG A 742 6.33 -32.14 32.69
CA ARG A 742 7.40 -32.59 33.59
C ARG A 742 8.75 -32.20 33.05
N LEU A 743 9.62 -31.73 33.93
CA LEU A 743 11.00 -31.41 33.64
C LEU A 743 11.89 -32.36 34.45
N TYR A 744 12.83 -33.01 33.80
CA TYR A 744 13.79 -33.91 34.43
C TYR A 744 15.20 -33.39 34.22
N LEU A 745 16.03 -33.46 35.26
CA LEU A 745 17.46 -33.16 35.21
C LEU A 745 18.22 -34.42 35.62
N ASP A 746 19.12 -34.89 34.75
CA ASP A 746 19.94 -36.10 34.93
C ASP A 746 19.12 -37.35 35.26
N GLY A 747 17.93 -37.45 34.67
CA GLY A 747 17.00 -38.58 34.84
C GLY A 747 16.13 -38.50 36.10
N GLU A 748 16.34 -37.51 36.98
CA GLU A 748 15.51 -37.28 38.16
C GLU A 748 14.46 -36.21 37.88
N LEU A 749 13.25 -36.38 38.42
CA LEU A 749 12.17 -35.39 38.27
C LEU A 749 12.60 -34.08 38.95
N PHE A 750 12.74 -33.02 38.16
CA PHE A 750 13.21 -31.72 38.58
C PHE A 750 12.03 -30.79 38.92
N ALA A 751 11.02 -30.73 38.05
CA ALA A 751 9.81 -29.95 38.27
C ALA A 751 8.61 -30.58 37.54
N SER A 752 7.39 -30.31 38.02
CA SER A 752 6.17 -30.65 37.27
C SER A 752 5.05 -29.64 37.48
N ARG A 753 4.15 -29.55 36.50
CA ARG A 753 2.98 -28.67 36.52
C ARG A 753 1.84 -29.33 35.74
N THR A 754 0.68 -29.44 36.35
CA THR A 754 -0.54 -29.90 35.65
C THR A 754 -1.06 -28.84 34.69
N HIS A 755 -1.65 -29.25 33.58
CA HIS A 755 -2.32 -28.38 32.61
C HIS A 755 -3.59 -29.02 32.06
N ASP A 756 -4.47 -28.19 31.49
CA ASP A 756 -5.70 -28.63 30.84
C ASP A 756 -5.66 -28.44 29.31
N ALA A 757 -4.48 -28.09 28.75
CA ALA A 757 -4.29 -27.90 27.31
C ALA A 757 -4.69 -29.16 26.53
N SER A 758 -5.61 -29.03 25.58
CA SER A 758 -6.08 -30.13 24.72
C SER A 758 -5.39 -30.17 23.35
N SER A 759 -4.63 -29.12 23.03
CA SER A 759 -3.95 -28.89 21.75
C SER A 759 -2.60 -28.22 22.00
N VAL A 760 -1.77 -28.20 20.96
CA VAL A 760 -0.58 -27.39 20.84
C VAL A 760 -0.66 -26.73 19.46
N ASN A 761 -0.25 -25.46 19.31
CA ASN A 761 -0.32 -24.79 18.03
C ASN A 761 0.60 -25.44 17.01
N GLY A 762 0.13 -25.60 15.77
CA GLY A 762 1.00 -25.98 14.65
C GLY A 762 1.84 -24.79 14.19
N THR A 763 3.06 -25.05 13.73
CA THR A 763 3.93 -24.00 13.15
C THR A 763 4.81 -24.56 12.03
N ASP A 764 5.11 -23.71 11.05
CA ASP A 764 6.07 -23.97 9.98
C ASP A 764 7.51 -23.57 10.36
N GLU A 765 7.69 -22.97 11.56
CA GLU A 765 8.98 -22.63 12.13
C GLU A 765 9.89 -23.87 12.27
N PRO A 766 11.20 -23.77 11.96
CA PRO A 766 12.12 -24.87 12.12
C PRO A 766 12.35 -25.23 13.60
N LEU A 767 12.72 -26.48 13.87
CA LEU A 767 13.28 -26.85 15.17
C LEU A 767 14.78 -26.57 15.19
N GLN A 768 15.23 -25.76 16.14
CA GLN A 768 16.62 -25.35 16.26
C GLN A 768 17.21 -25.70 17.63
N VAL A 769 18.49 -26.04 17.64
CA VAL A 769 19.29 -26.31 18.85
C VAL A 769 20.14 -25.10 19.14
N ALA A 770 20.03 -24.57 20.37
CA ALA A 770 20.70 -23.35 20.84
C ALA A 770 20.29 -22.02 20.16
N HIS A 771 19.19 -22.00 19.41
CA HIS A 771 18.64 -20.80 18.75
C HIS A 771 17.11 -20.86 18.67
N ASN A 772 16.46 -19.72 18.45
CA ASN A 772 15.01 -19.61 18.23
C ASN A 772 14.71 -18.81 16.95
N SER A 773 14.09 -19.44 15.95
CA SER A 773 13.84 -18.84 14.64
C SER A 773 12.87 -17.66 14.67
N GLU A 774 11.91 -17.64 15.60
CA GLU A 774 10.96 -16.51 15.75
C GLU A 774 11.62 -15.27 16.40
N HIS A 775 12.81 -15.43 16.96
CA HIS A 775 13.56 -14.37 17.65
C HIS A 775 15.06 -14.57 17.43
N GLY A 776 15.54 -14.18 16.24
CA GLY A 776 16.92 -14.44 15.79
C GLY A 776 18.03 -13.85 16.67
N GLU A 777 17.70 -12.96 17.61
CA GLU A 777 18.64 -12.46 18.62
C GLU A 777 18.83 -13.41 19.81
N ARG A 778 18.01 -14.47 19.93
CA ARG A 778 18.02 -15.42 21.05
C ARG A 778 18.79 -16.68 20.67
N ALA A 779 20.01 -16.76 21.18
CA ALA A 779 20.90 -17.89 21.02
C ALA A 779 21.55 -18.27 22.36
N THR A 780 22.23 -19.41 22.43
CA THR A 780 22.84 -19.89 23.67
C THR A 780 24.21 -20.49 23.44
N ALA A 781 25.20 -19.99 24.17
CA ALA A 781 26.51 -20.61 24.23
C ALA A 781 26.47 -21.87 25.11
N THR A 782 26.68 -23.04 24.50
CA THR A 782 26.66 -24.34 25.19
C THR A 782 27.38 -25.40 24.37
N THR A 783 27.83 -26.49 25.02
CA THR A 783 28.32 -27.68 24.29
C THR A 783 27.24 -28.75 24.29
N VAL A 784 26.84 -29.26 23.13
CA VAL A 784 25.74 -30.23 22.99
C VAL A 784 26.27 -31.58 22.49
N ASP A 785 25.96 -32.64 23.24
CA ASP A 785 26.33 -34.02 22.92
C ASP A 785 25.18 -34.80 22.27
N SER A 786 23.93 -34.51 22.63
CA SER A 786 22.79 -35.11 21.91
C SER A 786 21.50 -34.34 22.07
N VAL A 787 20.64 -34.41 21.05
CA VAL A 787 19.25 -33.92 21.04
C VAL A 787 18.32 -35.03 20.56
N ARG A 788 17.20 -35.20 21.26
CA ARG A 788 16.23 -36.27 20.99
C ARG A 788 14.82 -35.75 21.11
N VAL A 789 13.98 -36.12 20.15
CA VAL A 789 12.54 -35.82 20.17
C VAL A 789 11.76 -37.11 19.98
N TYR A 790 10.72 -37.29 20.78
CA TYR A 790 9.81 -38.44 20.72
C TYR A 790 8.38 -37.94 20.55
N ASP A 791 7.61 -38.58 19.67
CA ASP A 791 6.17 -38.35 19.45
C ASP A 791 5.27 -38.98 20.54
N ARG A 792 5.86 -39.24 21.71
CA ARG A 792 5.20 -39.80 22.90
C ARG A 792 5.77 -39.21 24.17
N ALA A 793 4.95 -39.15 25.21
CA ALA A 793 5.41 -38.85 26.56
C ALA A 793 6.20 -40.05 27.13
N LEU A 794 7.48 -39.85 27.48
CA LEU A 794 8.29 -40.87 28.14
C LEU A 794 7.90 -41.01 29.62
N SER A 795 7.90 -42.24 30.11
CA SER A 795 7.77 -42.50 31.55
C SER A 795 9.04 -42.13 32.32
N ALA A 796 8.93 -41.90 33.63
CA ALA A 796 10.09 -41.58 34.47
C ALA A 796 11.22 -42.63 34.39
N ASP A 797 10.87 -43.93 34.29
CA ASP A 797 11.86 -45.01 34.14
C ASP A 797 12.56 -44.93 32.78
N GLU A 798 11.86 -44.55 31.71
CA GLU A 798 12.44 -44.35 30.38
C GLU A 798 13.35 -43.11 30.34
N VAL A 799 12.94 -42.02 30.98
CA VAL A 799 13.78 -40.81 31.11
C VAL A 799 15.06 -41.12 31.90
N ALA A 800 14.97 -41.90 32.98
CA ALA A 800 16.14 -42.28 33.78
C ALA A 800 17.07 -43.31 33.10
N SER A 801 16.59 -43.99 32.05
CA SER A 801 17.33 -45.06 31.35
C SER A 801 17.52 -44.82 29.86
N GLN A 802 17.45 -43.54 29.42
CA GLN A 802 17.54 -43.21 28.01
C GLN A 802 18.79 -43.83 27.35
N PRO A 803 18.66 -44.40 26.15
CA PRO A 803 19.74 -45.12 25.49
C PRO A 803 20.87 -44.18 25.04
N ASP A 804 22.10 -44.70 24.96
CA ASP A 804 23.26 -43.97 24.40
C ASP A 804 23.32 -44.04 22.86
N SER A 805 22.42 -44.78 22.21
CA SER A 805 22.38 -44.98 20.76
C SER A 805 20.96 -44.87 20.22
N ALA A 806 20.82 -44.53 18.93
CA ALA A 806 19.54 -44.33 18.27
C ALA A 806 18.53 -45.46 18.54
N SER A 807 17.28 -45.05 18.79
CA SER A 807 16.14 -45.92 19.05
C SER A 807 15.12 -45.75 17.93
N ASP A 808 14.49 -46.84 17.48
CA ASP A 808 13.45 -46.84 16.44
C ASP A 808 12.21 -45.98 16.82
N ASP A 809 12.11 -45.57 18.09
CA ASP A 809 10.98 -44.83 18.67
C ASP A 809 11.17 -43.30 18.70
N ALA A 810 12.33 -42.76 18.30
CA ALA A 810 12.55 -41.31 18.22
C ALA A 810 12.12 -40.76 16.85
N VAL A 811 11.60 -39.53 16.83
CA VAL A 811 11.33 -38.76 15.59
C VAL A 811 12.44 -37.76 15.25
N LEU A 812 13.40 -37.56 16.16
CA LEU A 812 14.67 -36.88 15.90
C LEU A 812 15.75 -37.49 16.78
N TRP A 813 16.93 -37.73 16.22
CA TRP A 813 18.11 -38.16 16.96
C TRP A 813 19.39 -37.54 16.40
N TYR A 814 19.88 -36.50 17.08
CA TYR A 814 21.24 -35.99 16.88
C TYR A 814 22.17 -36.52 17.94
N GLY A 815 23.19 -37.26 17.51
CA GLY A 815 24.28 -37.74 18.37
C GLY A 815 25.58 -36.97 18.22
N PHE A 816 25.70 -36.08 17.23
CA PHE A 816 26.91 -35.27 16.97
C PHE A 816 28.23 -36.06 16.85
N ASP A 817 28.14 -37.35 16.49
CA ASP A 817 29.27 -38.26 16.31
C ASP A 817 29.80 -38.33 14.88
N GLU A 818 28.96 -37.96 13.91
CA GLU A 818 29.27 -37.97 12.49
C GLU A 818 28.89 -36.62 11.88
N PHE A 819 29.73 -36.14 10.98
CA PHE A 819 29.49 -34.92 10.23
C PHE A 819 29.87 -35.14 8.78
N TYR A 820 29.12 -34.52 7.87
CA TYR A 820 29.43 -34.56 6.46
C TYR A 820 29.13 -33.21 5.80
N ASP A 821 29.87 -32.90 4.75
CA ASP A 821 29.66 -31.70 3.97
C ASP A 821 28.62 -31.99 2.88
N SER A 822 27.65 -31.09 2.72
CA SER A 822 26.64 -31.10 1.66
C SER A 822 26.50 -29.71 1.05
N GLN A 823 25.89 -29.59 -0.12
CA GLN A 823 25.58 -28.27 -0.67
C GLN A 823 24.26 -27.78 -0.04
N SER A 824 24.21 -26.50 0.35
CA SER A 824 23.00 -25.84 0.85
C SER A 824 21.84 -25.92 -0.15
N SER A 825 22.17 -25.78 -1.43
CA SER A 825 21.27 -25.99 -2.57
C SER A 825 22.09 -26.46 -3.78
N PRO A 826 21.58 -27.35 -4.66
CA PRO A 826 22.29 -27.78 -5.88
C PRO A 826 22.66 -26.62 -6.81
N ARG A 827 21.87 -25.54 -6.79
CA ARG A 827 22.01 -24.37 -7.67
C ARG A 827 22.25 -23.06 -6.93
N GLY A 828 22.42 -23.06 -5.61
CA GLY A 828 22.66 -21.84 -4.82
C GLY A 828 21.38 -21.05 -4.61
N HIS A 829 21.48 -19.72 -4.50
CA HIS A 829 20.35 -18.80 -4.41
C HIS A 829 19.84 -18.50 -5.82
N GLY A 830 18.53 -18.35 -5.99
CA GLY A 830 18.00 -17.94 -7.28
C GLY A 830 16.58 -18.40 -7.55
N PHE A 831 16.24 -18.39 -8.83
CA PHE A 831 14.89 -18.64 -9.34
C PHE A 831 14.91 -19.77 -10.36
N GLU A 832 14.03 -20.76 -10.21
CA GLU A 832 13.68 -21.62 -11.34
C GLU A 832 12.89 -20.78 -12.33
N THR A 833 13.27 -20.81 -13.60
CA THR A 833 12.71 -19.93 -14.63
C THR A 833 12.27 -20.69 -15.87
N THR A 834 11.11 -20.31 -16.41
CA THR A 834 10.67 -20.70 -17.75
C THR A 834 10.39 -19.42 -18.54
N TYR A 835 11.00 -19.31 -19.72
CA TYR A 835 10.70 -18.26 -20.69
C TYR A 835 9.99 -18.87 -21.89
N SER A 836 8.84 -18.33 -22.27
CA SER A 836 8.15 -18.70 -23.52
C SER A 836 8.16 -17.50 -24.46
N TYR A 837 8.97 -17.57 -25.52
CA TYR A 837 9.06 -16.55 -26.56
C TYR A 837 8.13 -16.88 -27.72
N HIS A 838 7.06 -16.10 -27.87
CA HIS A 838 6.11 -16.18 -28.97
C HIS A 838 6.48 -15.17 -30.05
N VAL A 839 7.21 -15.63 -31.07
CA VAL A 839 7.64 -14.80 -32.20
C VAL A 839 6.63 -14.87 -33.33
N PHE A 840 6.13 -13.72 -33.76
CA PHE A 840 5.15 -13.58 -34.83
C PHE A 840 5.77 -13.07 -36.12
N GLY A 841 5.13 -13.33 -37.26
CA GLY A 841 5.63 -12.92 -38.57
C GLY A 841 5.57 -11.41 -38.82
N SER A 842 5.00 -10.63 -37.90
CA SER A 842 5.17 -9.17 -37.84
C SER A 842 6.55 -8.74 -37.33
N GLY A 843 7.30 -9.64 -36.67
CA GLY A 843 8.48 -9.33 -35.88
C GLY A 843 8.19 -9.12 -34.39
N ASP A 844 6.92 -9.11 -33.99
CA ASP A 844 6.56 -8.99 -32.58
C ASP A 844 6.98 -10.23 -31.79
N VAL A 845 7.40 -10.03 -30.53
CA VAL A 845 7.73 -11.10 -29.58
C VAL A 845 6.95 -10.88 -28.30
N VAL A 846 6.05 -11.79 -27.95
CA VAL A 846 5.51 -11.86 -26.58
C VAL A 846 6.39 -12.80 -25.77
N MET A 847 6.88 -12.33 -24.63
CA MET A 847 7.68 -13.13 -23.69
C MET A 847 6.86 -13.37 -22.44
N ASP A 848 6.49 -14.62 -22.19
CA ASP A 848 5.95 -15.05 -20.90
C ASP A 848 7.10 -15.49 -20.00
N VAL A 849 7.08 -15.04 -18.75
CA VAL A 849 8.11 -15.33 -17.75
C VAL A 849 7.45 -15.98 -16.54
N ALA A 850 7.86 -17.18 -16.20
CA ALA A 850 7.60 -17.78 -14.89
C ALA A 850 8.89 -17.82 -14.10
N ALA A 851 8.90 -17.28 -12.88
CA ALA A 851 10.06 -17.27 -12.00
C ALA A 851 9.65 -17.71 -10.59
N ALA A 852 10.27 -18.77 -10.06
CA ALA A 852 9.99 -19.32 -8.75
C ALA A 852 11.25 -19.28 -7.86
N PRO A 853 11.29 -18.46 -6.80
CA PRO A 853 12.43 -18.40 -5.90
C PRO A 853 12.57 -19.71 -5.13
N ASN A 854 13.80 -20.20 -4.99
CA ASN A 854 14.08 -21.40 -4.20
C ASN A 854 14.17 -21.09 -2.69
N ASP A 855 14.17 -22.14 -1.87
CA ASP A 855 14.14 -22.00 -0.41
C ASP A 855 15.38 -21.28 0.14
N GLN A 856 16.54 -21.47 -0.48
CA GLN A 856 17.78 -20.80 -0.09
C GLN A 856 17.71 -19.28 -0.29
N LEU A 857 17.09 -18.82 -1.38
CA LEU A 857 16.84 -17.40 -1.61
C LEU A 857 15.86 -16.83 -0.58
N LYS A 858 14.73 -17.52 -0.34
CA LYS A 858 13.71 -17.09 0.63
C LYS A 858 14.23 -17.03 2.07
N ALA A 859 15.10 -17.96 2.45
CA ALA A 859 15.74 -17.97 3.75
C ALA A 859 16.76 -16.84 3.93
N THR A 860 17.29 -16.28 2.83
CA THR A 860 18.29 -15.20 2.86
C THR A 860 17.64 -13.84 2.74
N VAL A 861 16.66 -13.69 1.85
CA VAL A 861 15.90 -12.45 1.62
C VAL A 861 14.52 -12.62 2.24
N THR A 862 14.41 -12.30 3.52
CA THR A 862 13.17 -12.45 4.32
C THR A 862 12.22 -11.28 4.17
N ASP A 863 12.73 -10.11 3.79
CA ASP A 863 11.95 -8.88 3.70
C ASP A 863 11.31 -8.78 2.30
N TYR A 864 11.96 -8.06 1.40
CA TYR A 864 11.52 -7.85 0.02
C TYR A 864 12.69 -7.85 -0.96
N LEU A 865 12.38 -8.14 -2.22
CA LEU A 865 13.26 -8.00 -3.37
C LEU A 865 13.26 -6.55 -3.87
N PRO A 866 14.33 -6.08 -4.53
CA PRO A 866 14.35 -4.76 -5.15
C PRO A 866 13.28 -4.58 -6.23
N LYS A 867 13.08 -5.62 -7.05
CA LYS A 867 12.13 -5.67 -8.19
C LYS A 867 11.99 -7.09 -8.75
N MET A 868 11.05 -7.28 -9.67
CA MET A 868 10.94 -8.45 -10.55
C MET A 868 10.56 -8.00 -11.96
N GLY A 869 11.35 -8.40 -12.95
CA GLY A 869 11.20 -7.90 -14.31
C GLY A 869 12.13 -8.56 -15.31
N VAL A 870 12.24 -7.94 -16.49
CA VAL A 870 13.25 -8.31 -17.48
C VAL A 870 14.13 -7.11 -17.87
N GLN A 871 15.39 -7.39 -18.15
CA GLN A 871 16.34 -6.41 -18.65
C GLN A 871 16.81 -6.79 -20.06
N LEU A 872 16.88 -5.79 -20.94
CA LEU A 872 17.49 -5.86 -22.25
C LEU A 872 18.75 -5.00 -22.28
N GLN A 873 19.78 -5.48 -22.99
CA GLN A 873 20.95 -4.68 -23.34
C GLN A 873 20.76 -4.16 -24.76
N MET A 874 20.71 -2.84 -24.87
CA MET A 874 20.33 -2.13 -26.08
C MET A 874 21.54 -1.41 -26.67
N PRO A 875 21.65 -1.31 -28.01
CA PRO A 875 22.72 -0.54 -28.64
C PRO A 875 22.72 0.91 -28.18
N THR A 876 23.91 1.47 -27.91
CA THR A 876 24.07 2.88 -27.50
C THR A 876 23.61 3.91 -28.54
N SER A 877 23.33 3.49 -29.77
CA SER A 877 22.69 4.34 -30.79
C SER A 877 21.21 4.59 -30.56
N LEU A 878 20.54 3.82 -29.68
CA LEU A 878 19.14 4.01 -29.30
C LEU A 878 19.05 4.95 -28.09
N ASP A 879 19.27 6.24 -28.35
CA ASP A 879 19.39 7.26 -27.29
C ASP A 879 18.07 7.98 -26.97
N THR A 880 17.02 7.83 -27.78
CA THR A 880 15.71 8.45 -27.51
C THR A 880 14.83 7.51 -26.69
N PHE A 881 14.48 7.91 -25.47
CA PHE A 881 13.54 7.22 -24.60
C PHE A 881 12.17 7.90 -24.61
N GLU A 882 11.13 7.17 -24.99
CA GLU A 882 9.75 7.64 -25.05
C GLU A 882 8.84 6.69 -24.29
N TRP A 883 7.89 7.20 -23.51
CA TRP A 883 6.98 6.35 -22.74
C TRP A 883 5.61 6.98 -22.57
N TYR A 884 4.62 6.12 -22.31
CA TYR A 884 3.28 6.51 -21.86
C TYR A 884 3.01 5.90 -20.49
N GLY A 885 3.07 6.75 -19.46
CA GLY A 885 3.06 6.37 -18.05
C GLY A 885 3.20 7.60 -17.16
N ARG A 886 3.59 7.43 -15.89
CA ARG A 886 3.89 8.57 -15.00
C ARG A 886 5.12 9.33 -15.50
N GLY A 887 5.06 10.66 -15.49
CA GLY A 887 6.21 11.48 -15.86
C GLY A 887 5.98 13.00 -15.80
N PRO A 888 6.94 13.80 -16.30
CA PRO A 888 8.20 13.37 -16.91
C PRO A 888 9.28 13.00 -15.88
N VAL A 889 9.10 13.38 -14.61
CA VAL A 889 10.06 13.13 -13.52
C VAL A 889 10.11 11.64 -13.15
N GLU A 890 11.17 11.24 -12.43
CA GLU A 890 11.29 9.91 -11.82
C GLU A 890 10.15 9.64 -10.83
N THR A 891 9.61 8.42 -10.84
CA THR A 891 8.54 7.95 -9.96
C THR A 891 8.77 6.51 -9.52
N TYR A 892 8.25 6.16 -8.34
CA TYR A 892 8.25 4.81 -7.77
C TYR A 892 6.84 4.44 -7.32
N PRO A 893 6.53 3.16 -7.04
CA PRO A 893 5.17 2.75 -6.64
C PRO A 893 4.59 3.58 -5.49
N ASP A 894 5.35 3.79 -4.43
CA ASP A 894 4.94 4.65 -3.32
C ASP A 894 5.30 6.13 -3.53
N ARG A 895 5.81 6.56 -4.68
CA ARG A 895 6.18 7.96 -4.96
C ARG A 895 5.88 8.35 -6.41
N ARG A 896 4.59 8.47 -6.74
CA ARG A 896 4.13 8.66 -8.14
C ARG A 896 3.11 9.76 -8.37
N TRP A 897 2.31 10.12 -7.37
CA TRP A 897 1.17 11.03 -7.54
C TRP A 897 1.54 12.46 -7.95
N GLY A 898 2.79 12.88 -7.66
CA GLY A 898 3.33 14.16 -8.16
C GLY A 898 3.54 14.25 -9.67
N ALA A 899 3.37 13.14 -10.39
CA ALA A 899 3.55 13.03 -11.84
C ALA A 899 2.26 12.52 -12.50
N ASP A 900 1.84 13.21 -13.57
CA ASP A 900 0.65 12.85 -14.33
C ASP A 900 0.97 11.66 -15.26
N ILE A 901 -0.03 10.81 -15.53
CA ILE A 901 0.03 9.86 -16.65
C ILE A 901 -0.11 10.64 -17.95
N GLY A 902 0.83 10.44 -18.86
CA GLY A 902 0.90 11.09 -20.16
C GLY A 902 2.01 10.53 -21.02
N ARG A 903 2.17 11.07 -22.23
CA ARG A 903 3.23 10.70 -23.17
C ARG A 903 4.42 11.65 -23.00
N TYR A 904 5.60 11.09 -22.77
CA TYR A 904 6.83 11.83 -22.50
C TYR A 904 7.99 11.27 -23.32
N SER A 905 9.00 12.10 -23.59
CA SER A 905 10.20 11.72 -24.33
C SER A 905 11.41 12.51 -23.87
N GLY A 906 12.59 11.91 -23.90
CA GLY A 906 13.88 12.57 -23.67
C GLY A 906 15.05 11.67 -24.08
N THR A 907 16.28 12.15 -23.96
CA THR A 907 17.45 11.28 -24.18
C THR A 907 17.71 10.38 -22.97
N ILE A 908 18.53 9.33 -23.12
CA ILE A 908 19.00 8.50 -21.99
C ILE A 908 19.73 9.34 -20.95
N GLU A 909 20.55 10.31 -21.39
CA GLU A 909 21.23 11.24 -20.50
C GLU A 909 20.26 12.09 -19.67
N GLU A 910 19.15 12.53 -20.26
CA GLU A 910 18.13 13.33 -19.56
C GLU A 910 17.33 12.51 -18.53
N GLN A 911 17.37 11.18 -18.59
CA GLN A 911 16.68 10.32 -17.63
C GLN A 911 17.49 10.01 -16.38
N TYR A 912 18.81 10.26 -16.40
CA TYR A 912 19.67 10.05 -15.25
C TYR A 912 19.41 11.10 -14.16
N VAL A 913 19.09 10.66 -12.95
CA VAL A 913 19.01 11.56 -11.78
C VAL A 913 20.35 11.52 -11.03
N PRO A 914 21.04 12.66 -10.91
CA PRO A 914 22.38 12.72 -10.33
C PRO A 914 22.31 12.77 -8.79
N TYR A 915 21.85 11.68 -8.16
CA TYR A 915 22.05 11.45 -6.72
C TYR A 915 23.56 11.43 -6.41
N VAL A 916 23.95 11.99 -5.26
CA VAL A 916 25.36 12.28 -4.96
C VAL A 916 26.17 11.00 -4.76
N PRO A 917 25.82 10.09 -3.83
CA PRO A 917 26.07 8.68 -4.01
C PRO A 917 25.17 8.20 -5.15
N PRO A 918 25.74 7.72 -6.26
CA PRO A 918 24.96 7.09 -7.31
C PRO A 918 24.15 5.91 -6.75
N THR A 919 22.92 5.79 -7.22
CA THR A 919 21.94 4.80 -6.76
C THR A 919 20.89 4.56 -7.85
N ASP A 920 19.92 3.67 -7.59
CA ASP A 920 18.79 3.47 -8.49
C ASP A 920 17.98 4.77 -8.66
N ASN A 921 17.66 5.03 -9.92
CA ASN A 921 17.10 6.29 -10.38
C ASN A 921 16.39 6.12 -11.73
N GLY A 922 15.68 7.16 -12.14
CA GLY A 922 15.07 7.29 -13.46
C GLY A 922 13.81 6.46 -13.69
N ASN A 923 13.36 5.66 -12.72
CA ASN A 923 12.18 4.80 -12.86
C ASN A 923 10.91 5.59 -13.23
N LYS A 924 10.06 4.98 -14.06
CA LYS A 924 8.73 5.49 -14.44
C LYS A 924 7.67 4.44 -14.10
N ALA A 925 6.94 4.69 -13.03
CA ALA A 925 5.85 3.83 -12.57
C ALA A 925 4.60 3.94 -13.46
N GLU A 926 3.71 2.94 -13.37
CA GLU A 926 2.43 2.86 -14.09
C GLU A 926 2.57 3.14 -15.60
N THR A 927 3.61 2.59 -16.21
CA THR A 927 3.90 2.74 -17.64
C THR A 927 3.21 1.64 -18.43
N ARG A 928 2.41 2.01 -19.43
CA ARG A 928 1.75 1.04 -20.32
C ARG A 928 2.68 0.60 -21.44
N TRP A 929 3.48 1.52 -21.96
CA TRP A 929 4.52 1.22 -22.93
C TRP A 929 5.69 2.19 -22.83
N ALA A 930 6.88 1.72 -23.20
CA ALA A 930 8.08 2.51 -23.34
C ALA A 930 8.92 2.04 -24.53
N ALA A 931 9.66 2.95 -25.15
CA ALA A 931 10.43 2.69 -26.36
C ALA A 931 11.82 3.32 -26.30
N LEU A 932 12.77 2.64 -26.91
CA LEU A 932 14.09 3.17 -27.24
C LEU A 932 14.28 3.22 -28.76
N ALA A 933 14.68 4.39 -29.28
CA ALA A 933 14.84 4.64 -30.70
C ALA A 933 16.15 5.38 -31.03
N ASN A 934 16.65 5.17 -32.25
CA ASN A 934 17.71 5.97 -32.84
C ASN A 934 17.17 7.24 -33.53
N ASP A 935 18.10 8.07 -34.02
CA ASP A 935 17.81 9.30 -34.77
C ASP A 935 17.00 9.09 -36.07
N ASP A 936 16.99 7.87 -36.62
CA ASP A 936 16.23 7.51 -37.81
C ASP A 936 14.78 7.08 -37.48
N GLY A 937 14.41 7.03 -36.19
CA GLY A 937 13.08 6.64 -35.71
C GLY A 937 12.86 5.12 -35.72
N ALA A 938 13.92 4.32 -35.74
CA ALA A 938 13.85 2.87 -35.60
C ALA A 938 14.30 2.43 -34.19
N GLY A 939 13.65 1.40 -33.65
CA GLY A 939 13.81 1.05 -32.25
C GLY A 939 13.00 -0.15 -31.79
N LEU A 940 12.88 -0.28 -30.47
CA LEU A 940 12.10 -1.31 -29.78
C LEU A 940 11.10 -0.68 -28.81
N LEU A 941 9.85 -1.10 -28.91
CA LEU A 941 8.76 -0.77 -28.00
C LEU A 941 8.51 -1.96 -27.06
N GLY A 942 8.59 -1.73 -25.75
CA GLY A 942 8.11 -2.65 -24.71
C GLY A 942 6.72 -2.23 -24.26
N VAL A 943 5.78 -3.18 -24.19
CA VAL A 943 4.38 -2.96 -23.82
C VAL A 943 4.00 -3.92 -22.69
N ALA A 944 3.36 -3.40 -21.64
CA ALA A 944 2.73 -4.20 -20.62
C ALA A 944 1.53 -4.94 -21.25
N THR A 945 1.50 -6.27 -21.13
CA THR A 945 0.42 -7.08 -21.70
C THR A 945 -0.84 -7.05 -20.85
N ASP A 946 -0.69 -6.80 -19.54
CA ASP A 946 -1.74 -6.54 -18.58
C ASP A 946 -1.38 -5.32 -17.73
N GLY A 947 -2.38 -4.50 -17.40
CA GLY A 947 -2.23 -3.31 -16.54
C GLY A 947 -1.12 -2.34 -16.97
N SER A 948 -0.04 -2.30 -16.18
CA SER A 948 1.09 -1.40 -16.34
C SER A 948 2.36 -1.99 -15.72
N MET A 949 3.52 -1.47 -16.11
CA MET A 949 4.83 -1.88 -15.61
C MET A 949 5.65 -0.68 -15.11
N ASN A 950 6.78 -0.96 -14.48
CA ASN A 950 7.82 0.01 -14.18
C ASN A 950 8.88 -0.04 -15.28
N VAL A 951 9.38 1.11 -15.72
CA VAL A 951 10.43 1.16 -16.75
C VAL A 951 11.57 2.07 -16.31
N SER A 952 12.79 1.66 -16.61
CA SER A 952 13.99 2.45 -16.32
C SER A 952 15.11 2.15 -17.32
N THR A 953 16.07 3.06 -17.41
CA THR A 953 17.26 2.90 -18.24
C THR A 953 18.52 3.15 -17.42
N ASN A 954 19.58 2.38 -17.66
CA ASN A 954 20.89 2.64 -17.05
C ASN A 954 21.99 2.54 -18.11
N ARG A 955 22.92 3.50 -18.09
CA ARG A 955 24.07 3.56 -18.99
C ARG A 955 25.42 3.33 -18.32
N PHE A 956 25.44 3.07 -17.01
CA PHE A 956 26.66 2.92 -16.23
C PHE A 956 26.90 1.48 -15.82
N SER A 957 28.15 1.01 -15.89
CA SER A 957 28.52 -0.36 -15.52
C SER A 957 28.80 -0.55 -14.03
N ASN A 958 28.92 0.54 -13.26
CA ASN A 958 29.34 0.52 -11.86
C ASN A 958 28.45 1.40 -10.95
N LEU A 959 27.16 1.52 -11.27
CA LEU A 959 26.23 2.41 -10.57
C LEU A 959 26.15 2.14 -9.06
N ALA A 960 26.20 0.87 -8.64
CA ALA A 960 26.08 0.48 -7.24
C ALA A 960 27.41 0.60 -6.45
N GLU A 961 28.54 0.59 -7.15
CA GLU A 961 29.89 0.60 -6.56
C GLU A 961 30.46 2.02 -6.43
N ALA A 962 30.03 2.95 -7.28
CA ALA A 962 30.50 4.32 -7.27
C ALA A 962 30.06 5.03 -5.98
N GLY A 963 30.99 5.69 -5.28
CA GLY A 963 30.65 6.56 -4.15
C GLY A 963 30.34 7.99 -4.58
N HIS A 964 30.81 8.38 -5.77
CA HIS A 964 30.58 9.71 -6.32
C HIS A 964 30.37 9.65 -7.84
N GLN A 965 29.63 10.61 -8.37
CA GLN A 965 29.32 10.71 -9.81
C GLN A 965 30.55 10.71 -10.74
N TYR A 966 31.68 11.28 -10.31
CA TYR A 966 32.90 11.29 -11.12
C TYR A 966 33.57 9.90 -11.25
N GLU A 967 33.11 8.91 -10.49
CA GLU A 967 33.59 7.53 -10.50
C GLU A 967 32.77 6.64 -11.45
N LEU A 968 31.67 7.16 -12.01
CA LEU A 968 30.81 6.42 -12.94
C LEU A 968 31.52 6.11 -14.25
N GLU A 969 31.38 4.87 -14.71
CA GLU A 969 31.92 4.34 -15.94
C GLU A 969 30.79 4.06 -16.93
N GLU A 970 30.88 4.62 -18.14
CA GLU A 970 29.93 4.33 -19.22
C GLU A 970 30.00 2.86 -19.63
N ALA A 971 28.84 2.22 -19.76
CA ALA A 971 28.70 0.88 -20.28
C ALA A 971 28.77 0.85 -21.81
N ASP A 972 29.09 -0.31 -22.38
CA ASP A 972 29.12 -0.52 -23.84
C ASP A 972 27.71 -0.63 -24.47
N SER A 973 26.66 -0.68 -23.64
CA SER A 973 25.24 -0.82 -23.99
C SER A 973 24.35 -0.05 -22.99
N VAL A 974 23.11 0.21 -23.37
CA VAL A 974 22.08 0.78 -22.48
C VAL A 974 21.24 -0.36 -21.92
N ALA A 975 21.20 -0.49 -20.60
CA ALA A 975 20.25 -1.39 -19.95
C ALA A 975 18.85 -0.78 -20.01
N PHE A 976 17.88 -1.51 -20.56
CA PHE A 976 16.47 -1.16 -20.61
C PHE A 976 15.67 -2.16 -19.79
N ASN A 977 15.08 -1.71 -18.68
CA ASN A 977 14.32 -2.56 -17.77
C ASN A 977 12.81 -2.41 -18.02
N LEU A 978 12.13 -3.54 -18.09
CA LEU A 978 10.68 -3.68 -18.17
C LEU A 978 10.26 -4.53 -16.97
N ASP A 979 9.89 -3.87 -15.88
CA ASP A 979 9.72 -4.46 -14.57
C ASP A 979 8.24 -4.61 -14.22
N ASP A 980 7.78 -5.85 -14.07
CA ASP A 980 6.41 -6.21 -13.67
C ASP A 980 6.10 -5.64 -12.27
N ALA A 981 7.05 -5.80 -11.35
CA ALA A 981 6.95 -5.30 -9.99
C ALA A 981 8.25 -4.60 -9.55
N MET A 982 8.11 -3.56 -8.74
CA MET A 982 9.20 -2.76 -8.22
C MET A 982 8.90 -2.45 -6.76
N THR A 983 9.90 -2.53 -5.87
CA THR A 983 9.68 -2.10 -4.48
C THR A 983 9.73 -0.57 -4.40
N GLY A 984 8.83 0.01 -3.60
CA GLY A 984 8.81 1.43 -3.27
C GLY A 984 10.10 1.93 -2.61
N VAL A 985 10.22 3.25 -2.47
CA VAL A 985 11.40 3.91 -1.89
C VAL A 985 11.30 4.11 -0.37
N GLY A 986 10.10 3.95 0.21
CA GLY A 986 9.84 4.05 1.63
C GLY A 986 10.14 5.44 2.21
N GLY A 987 10.53 5.46 3.48
CA GLY A 987 11.04 6.61 4.18
C GLY A 987 12.19 6.25 5.11
N THR A 988 12.92 7.22 5.62
CA THR A 988 13.97 6.95 6.63
C THR A 988 13.40 7.16 8.04
N PRO A 989 13.35 6.15 8.93
CA PRO A 989 13.76 4.74 8.81
C PRO A 989 12.57 3.78 8.58
N VAL A 990 11.50 4.22 7.93
CA VAL A 990 10.26 3.44 7.77
C VAL A 990 10.26 2.78 6.39
N GLU A 991 10.27 1.45 6.36
CA GLU A 991 10.21 0.67 5.12
C GLU A 991 8.98 1.02 4.26
N PRO A 992 8.99 0.70 2.95
CA PRO A 992 7.77 0.74 2.14
C PRO A 992 6.68 -0.12 2.78
N TYR A 993 5.41 0.26 2.67
CA TYR A 993 4.32 -0.62 3.14
C TYR A 993 4.26 -1.92 2.35
N ASP A 994 3.71 -2.96 2.96
CA ASP A 994 3.63 -4.31 2.39
C ASP A 994 3.10 -4.34 0.95
N GLU A 995 2.11 -3.49 0.62
CA GLU A 995 1.56 -3.36 -0.73
C GLU A 995 2.54 -2.81 -1.78
N TYR A 996 3.58 -2.11 -1.34
CA TYR A 996 4.67 -1.58 -2.16
C TYR A 996 5.94 -2.42 -2.07
N GLN A 997 5.90 -3.59 -1.42
CA GLN A 997 7.03 -4.49 -1.28
C GLN A 997 6.91 -5.68 -2.24
N VAL A 998 7.98 -5.96 -2.98
CA VAL A 998 8.06 -7.13 -3.86
C VAL A 998 8.54 -8.34 -3.06
N ARG A 999 7.66 -9.27 -2.70
CA ARG A 999 8.03 -10.45 -1.92
C ARG A 999 8.70 -11.53 -2.79
N ALA A 1000 9.62 -12.31 -2.19
CA ALA A 1000 10.26 -13.47 -2.84
C ALA A 1000 9.29 -14.66 -2.99
N THR A 1001 8.27 -14.47 -3.84
CA THR A 1001 7.23 -15.45 -4.16
C THR A 1001 7.28 -15.82 -5.64
N SER A 1002 6.65 -16.94 -6.02
CA SER A 1002 6.56 -17.32 -7.43
C SER A 1002 5.73 -16.29 -8.21
N THR A 1003 6.28 -15.79 -9.31
CA THR A 1003 5.61 -14.81 -10.18
C THR A 1003 5.48 -15.33 -11.61
N GLN A 1004 4.44 -14.85 -12.30
CA GLN A 1004 4.23 -15.02 -13.72
C GLN A 1004 3.78 -13.69 -14.32
N PHE A 1005 4.46 -13.25 -15.39
CA PHE A 1005 4.12 -12.03 -16.09
C PHE A 1005 4.54 -12.11 -17.56
N SER A 1006 3.99 -11.24 -18.38
CA SER A 1006 4.23 -11.22 -19.82
C SER A 1006 4.54 -9.82 -20.34
N VAL A 1007 5.51 -9.72 -21.24
CA VAL A 1007 5.91 -8.45 -21.88
C VAL A 1007 5.88 -8.61 -23.39
N LEU A 1008 5.29 -7.64 -24.08
CA LEU A 1008 5.33 -7.56 -25.54
C LEU A 1008 6.50 -6.69 -25.97
N LEU A 1009 7.39 -7.25 -26.79
CA LEU A 1009 8.47 -6.56 -27.48
C LEU A 1009 8.11 -6.38 -28.95
N ARG A 1010 8.01 -5.12 -29.39
CA ARG A 1010 7.61 -4.74 -30.74
C ARG A 1010 8.67 -3.86 -31.38
N PRO A 1011 9.48 -4.39 -32.31
CA PRO A 1011 10.41 -3.56 -33.05
C PRO A 1011 9.66 -2.71 -34.06
N PHE A 1012 10.20 -1.52 -34.35
CA PHE A 1012 9.55 -0.57 -35.26
C PHE A 1012 10.56 0.27 -36.04
N THR A 1013 10.07 0.89 -37.11
CA THR A 1013 10.72 1.92 -37.91
C THR A 1013 9.86 3.17 -37.99
N ALA A 1014 10.41 4.27 -38.50
CA ALA A 1014 9.66 5.51 -38.71
C ALA A 1014 8.45 5.36 -39.66
N ASP A 1015 8.41 4.30 -40.47
CA ASP A 1015 7.31 4.04 -41.41
C ASP A 1015 6.10 3.35 -40.75
N ASP A 1016 6.25 2.82 -39.53
CA ASP A 1016 5.20 2.07 -38.81
C ASP A 1016 4.15 2.97 -38.12
N GLY A 1017 4.39 4.28 -38.11
CA GLY A 1017 3.43 5.27 -37.64
C GLY A 1017 3.66 5.71 -36.20
N ASP A 1018 2.56 6.02 -35.50
CA ASP A 1018 2.62 6.59 -34.14
C ASP A 1018 2.66 5.49 -33.07
N LEU A 1019 3.57 5.63 -32.09
CA LEU A 1019 3.81 4.62 -31.07
C LEU A 1019 2.60 4.35 -30.17
N MET A 1020 1.76 5.35 -29.88
CA MET A 1020 0.50 5.13 -29.17
C MET A 1020 -0.42 4.16 -29.91
N THR A 1021 -0.56 4.34 -31.24
CA THR A 1021 -1.38 3.45 -32.07
C THR A 1021 -0.74 2.06 -32.17
N LEU A 1022 0.58 2.01 -32.23
CA LEU A 1022 1.32 0.76 -32.33
C LEU A 1022 1.26 -0.05 -31.03
N ALA A 1023 1.27 0.59 -29.86
CA ALA A 1023 1.12 -0.06 -28.56
C ALA A 1023 -0.27 -0.71 -28.38
N ASN A 1024 -1.33 -0.04 -28.86
CA ASN A 1024 -2.72 -0.52 -28.80
C ASN A 1024 -3.04 -1.59 -29.86
N ARG A 1025 -2.11 -2.48 -30.21
CA ARG A 1025 -2.35 -3.60 -31.15
C ARG A 1025 -2.09 -4.93 -30.46
N SER A 1026 -3.17 -5.68 -30.24
CA SER A 1026 -3.14 -7.02 -29.62
C SER A 1026 -2.80 -8.13 -30.62
N LEU A 1027 -2.16 -9.19 -30.11
CA LEU A 1027 -1.71 -10.37 -30.86
C LEU A 1027 -2.49 -11.63 -30.45
N PRO A 1028 -2.58 -12.65 -31.32
CA PRO A 1028 -3.32 -13.88 -31.04
C PRO A 1028 -2.48 -14.84 -30.18
N VAL A 1029 -2.25 -14.48 -28.92
CA VAL A 1029 -1.73 -15.42 -27.92
C VAL A 1029 -2.97 -16.01 -27.21
N ASP A 1030 -3.13 -17.33 -27.22
CA ASP A 1030 -4.20 -17.99 -26.46
C ASP A 1030 -3.95 -17.76 -24.96
N GLU A 1031 -4.97 -17.32 -24.22
CA GLU A 1031 -4.96 -17.17 -22.74
C GLU A 1031 -4.71 -18.50 -22.00
#